data_AF-A0A8H8S2A0-F1
#
_entry.id   AF-A0A8H8S2A0-F1
#
_cell.length_a   1.000
_cell.length_b   1.000
_cell.length_c   1.000
_cell.angle_alpha   90.00
_cell.angle_beta   90.00
_cell.angle_gamma   90.00
#
_symmetry.space_group_name_H-M   'P 1'
#
loop_
_entity.id
_entity.type
_entity.pdbx_description
1 polymer ?
#
loop_
_entity_poly.entity_id
_entity_poly.type
_entity_poly.pdbx_seq_one_letter_code
_entity_poly.pdbx_strand_id
1 'polypeptide(L)'
;MRGLITVLASAASLNLCHGSLVLLRDASPEVLAAEALTAPIIVAERALPNSPSGGYAPASVDCPSTRPTLREASSLSQSEVSWLEKRRNNTVAPMQEWLSRMNISGFDATSYINGIKDNATALPNIGIAVSGGGYRALMNGAGFIAASDNRTNNATNTGQIGGLLQATTYLAGLSGGGWLVGSIYSNNFSSVEDLRDGSKGSSVWQFGNSIFEGPDNDGIQVLSSIDYFHTIVDEVSNKEDAGYNASITDYWGRALSFQLVNATDGGPQYTFSSIAQEPNFMNGDTPFPFLVTDERSPNTAIVSLNSTVYEINPFEMGSWDPTTYAMAPLQYVGSNFSAGSVPSNEKCVEGFDQVGYMMGTSSTLFNQFLLQINSTSIPSFLRDIFTNILTNLGEDNNDIAQWEPNPFYHFNNASNRNANSKQLTLVDGGEDGQNVPLYPLIQPQRHVDVIFAVDSSADTDLNWPNGTSLIATYQRSLNNTVQNGTAFPAIPDSNTFVNLGLNTRPTFFGCNASNMTGDAPLIVYLPNAPYVYHSNVSTFDPSYDRTEKISIIENGYDVATMGNGTLDKEWPTCMACAVLSRSLTRTGTAVPAACSTCFDRYCWNGTTDASTPGNYTPAFKIAELSAASSAGIAKMGIYVAALTASFIVMLA
;
A
#
# COMPACT_ATOMS: atom_id res chain seq x y z
N MET A 1 -46.54 19.56 -57.88
CA MET A 1 -47.96 19.21 -57.63
C MET A 1 -48.14 18.95 -56.14
N ARG A 2 -49.31 19.32 -55.61
CA ARG A 2 -49.63 19.68 -54.22
C ARG A 2 -49.70 18.51 -53.21
N GLY A 3 -49.53 18.84 -51.92
CA GLY A 3 -50.04 18.09 -50.76
C GLY A 3 -49.09 18.11 -49.53
N LEU A 4 -48.96 19.21 -48.77
CA LEU A 4 -49.71 19.63 -47.56
C LEU A 4 -49.56 18.73 -46.30
N ILE A 5 -48.99 19.33 -45.23
CA ILE A 5 -49.38 19.28 -43.79
C ILE A 5 -49.03 17.97 -43.04
N THR A 6 -48.33 17.95 -41.88
CA THR A 6 -48.65 18.65 -40.61
C THR A 6 -47.43 18.69 -39.66
N VAL A 7 -47.30 19.82 -38.97
CA VAL A 7 -46.49 20.03 -37.76
C VAL A 7 -47.20 19.38 -36.56
N LEU A 8 -46.47 18.65 -35.71
CA LEU A 8 -46.84 18.43 -34.31
C LEU A 8 -45.57 18.51 -33.46
N ALA A 9 -45.39 19.69 -32.86
CA ALA A 9 -44.51 19.91 -31.73
C ALA A 9 -45.25 19.45 -30.46
N SER A 10 -44.63 18.55 -29.70
CA SER A 10 -45.04 18.23 -28.34
C SER A 10 -43.87 18.52 -27.42
N ALA A 11 -43.89 19.73 -26.86
CA ALA A 11 -43.04 20.10 -25.73
C ALA A 11 -43.58 19.38 -24.48
N ALA A 12 -42.82 18.43 -23.95
CA ALA A 12 -42.99 17.94 -22.59
C ALA A 12 -41.83 18.51 -21.76
N SER A 13 -42.08 19.66 -21.14
CA SER A 13 -41.24 20.22 -20.09
C SER A 13 -41.36 19.35 -18.83
N LEU A 14 -40.36 18.50 -18.60
CA LEU A 14 -40.10 17.88 -17.31
C LEU A 14 -38.99 18.67 -16.62
N ASN A 15 -39.40 19.49 -15.65
CA ASN A 15 -38.54 19.89 -14.55
C ASN A 15 -38.16 18.62 -13.79
N LEU A 16 -36.91 18.18 -13.91
CA LEU A 16 -36.29 17.25 -12.98
C LEU A 16 -35.11 17.98 -12.34
N CYS A 17 -35.17 18.04 -11.02
CA CYS A 17 -34.16 18.60 -10.14
C CYS A 17 -32.77 18.11 -10.52
N HIS A 18 -31.81 19.03 -10.55
CA HIS A 18 -30.38 18.69 -10.61
C HIS A 18 -29.99 18.00 -9.29
N GLY A 19 -30.21 16.69 -9.22
CA GLY A 19 -29.39 15.82 -8.38
C GLY A 19 -28.18 15.43 -9.21
N SER A 20 -27.01 15.97 -8.89
CA SER A 20 -25.75 15.50 -9.44
C SER A 20 -25.56 14.05 -8.98
N LEU A 21 -25.99 13.09 -9.79
CA LEU A 21 -25.58 11.69 -9.66
C LEU A 21 -24.10 11.65 -10.02
N VAL A 22 -23.25 11.44 -9.01
CA VAL A 22 -21.86 11.04 -9.24
C VAL A 22 -21.93 9.63 -9.83
N LEU A 23 -21.73 9.51 -11.13
CA LEU A 23 -21.62 8.22 -11.79
C LEU A 23 -20.31 7.57 -11.33
N LEU A 24 -20.40 6.34 -10.81
CA LEU A 24 -19.27 5.43 -10.73
C LEU A 24 -18.58 5.40 -12.10
N ARG A 25 -17.24 5.45 -12.14
CA ARG A 25 -16.46 5.25 -13.37
C ARG A 25 -16.70 3.83 -13.91
N ASP A 26 -17.76 3.64 -14.68
CA ASP A 26 -17.91 2.53 -15.60
C ASP A 26 -17.86 3.08 -17.03
N ALA A 27 -16.94 2.54 -17.83
CA ALA A 27 -16.69 2.95 -19.21
C ALA A 27 -17.99 3.04 -20.02
N SER A 28 -18.13 4.09 -20.84
CA SER A 28 -19.27 4.17 -21.75
C SER A 28 -19.21 3.00 -22.76
N PRO A 29 -20.36 2.45 -23.21
CA PRO A 29 -20.39 1.36 -24.18
C PRO A 29 -19.65 1.65 -25.49
N GLU A 30 -19.48 2.93 -25.81
CA GLU A 30 -18.79 3.42 -27.00
C GLU A 30 -17.26 3.33 -26.87
N VAL A 31 -16.70 3.34 -25.66
CA VAL A 31 -15.27 3.17 -25.37
C VAL A 31 -14.88 1.69 -25.43
N LEU A 32 -15.72 0.79 -24.89
CA LEU A 32 -15.52 -0.65 -24.93
C LEU A 32 -15.50 -1.23 -26.36
N ALA A 33 -16.21 -0.59 -27.30
CA ALA A 33 -16.24 -1.01 -28.70
C ALA A 33 -14.95 -0.63 -29.47
N ALA A 34 -14.19 0.36 -29.00
CA ALA A 34 -12.95 0.80 -29.62
C ALA A 34 -11.73 -0.05 -29.19
N GLU A 35 -11.77 -0.68 -28.02
CA GLU A 35 -10.68 -1.52 -27.47
C GLU A 35 -10.68 -2.96 -28.01
N ALA A 36 -11.76 -3.40 -28.68
CA ALA A 36 -11.86 -4.75 -29.25
C ALA A 36 -10.99 -4.98 -30.51
N LEU A 37 -10.30 -3.95 -31.02
CA LEU A 37 -9.44 -4.04 -32.19
C LEU A 37 -8.06 -3.46 -31.87
N THR A 38 -7.11 -4.38 -31.67
CA THR A 38 -5.64 -4.21 -31.61
C THR A 38 -4.99 -4.02 -30.24
N ALA A 39 -4.69 -5.13 -29.56
CA ALA A 39 -3.41 -5.31 -28.89
C ALA A 39 -3.05 -6.81 -28.89
N PRO A 40 -1.86 -7.22 -29.38
CA PRO A 40 -1.36 -8.54 -29.05
C PRO A 40 -1.11 -8.59 -27.54
N ILE A 41 -1.64 -9.60 -26.86
CA ILE A 41 -1.31 -9.92 -25.47
C ILE A 41 0.17 -10.29 -25.45
N ILE A 42 1.03 -9.30 -25.26
CA ILE A 42 2.37 -9.53 -24.73
C ILE A 42 2.10 -9.92 -23.28
N VAL A 43 2.36 -11.17 -22.94
CA VAL A 43 2.47 -11.59 -21.55
C VAL A 43 3.63 -10.77 -20.98
N ALA A 44 3.30 -9.62 -20.38
CA ALA A 44 4.30 -8.78 -19.75
C ALA A 44 4.86 -9.56 -18.56
N GLU A 45 6.18 -9.74 -18.53
CA GLU A 45 6.88 -10.43 -17.45
C GLU A 45 6.51 -9.77 -16.11
N ARG A 46 6.10 -10.61 -15.16
CA ARG A 46 5.68 -10.29 -13.79
C ARG A 46 6.82 -10.65 -12.86
N ALA A 47 6.80 -10.18 -11.59
CA ALA A 47 7.77 -10.56 -10.57
C ALA A 47 8.15 -12.04 -10.76
N LEU A 48 9.42 -12.31 -11.06
CA LEU A 48 9.74 -13.56 -11.74
C LEU A 48 9.43 -14.79 -10.85
N PRO A 49 8.81 -15.86 -11.38
CA PRO A 49 8.65 -17.14 -10.70
C PRO A 49 9.98 -17.89 -10.67
N ASN A 50 10.94 -17.36 -9.92
CA ASN A 50 12.34 -17.78 -9.95
C ASN A 50 12.80 -18.54 -8.70
N SER A 51 11.87 -18.93 -7.82
CA SER A 51 12.20 -19.80 -6.68
C SER A 51 12.89 -21.09 -7.19
N PRO A 52 14.10 -21.41 -6.70
CA PRO A 52 14.89 -22.54 -7.20
C PRO A 52 14.27 -23.92 -6.93
N SER A 53 13.35 -24.03 -5.97
CA SER A 53 12.61 -25.27 -5.71
C SER A 53 11.51 -25.54 -6.73
N GLY A 54 11.12 -24.53 -7.52
CA GLY A 54 9.91 -24.57 -8.35
C GLY A 54 8.61 -24.49 -7.53
N GLY A 55 8.69 -24.18 -6.23
CA GLY A 55 7.53 -24.01 -5.35
C GLY A 55 7.81 -23.09 -4.17
N TYR A 56 7.04 -23.29 -3.09
CA TYR A 56 7.09 -22.46 -1.88
C TYR A 56 8.36 -22.67 -1.04
N ALA A 57 8.91 -23.88 -1.03
CA ALA A 57 10.04 -24.23 -0.20
C ALA A 57 11.32 -23.47 -0.61
N PRO A 58 12.14 -22.98 0.34
CA PRO A 58 13.47 -22.49 0.02
C PRO A 58 14.38 -23.63 -0.46
N ALA A 59 15.40 -23.32 -1.26
CA ALA A 59 16.36 -24.34 -1.70
C ALA A 59 17.82 -23.87 -1.58
N SER A 60 18.71 -24.84 -1.35
CA SER A 60 20.15 -24.60 -1.37
C SER A 60 20.67 -24.41 -2.80
N VAL A 61 21.38 -23.31 -3.02
CA VAL A 61 22.04 -22.95 -4.28
C VAL A 61 23.53 -22.74 -4.07
N ASP A 62 24.30 -22.76 -5.16
CA ASP A 62 25.71 -22.38 -5.08
C ASP A 62 25.82 -20.88 -4.83
N CYS A 63 26.63 -20.48 -3.85
CA CYS A 63 26.84 -19.07 -3.56
C CYS A 63 27.56 -18.36 -4.71
N PRO A 64 27.30 -17.06 -4.92
CA PRO A 64 28.12 -16.24 -5.82
C PRO A 64 29.60 -16.26 -5.41
N SER A 65 30.49 -15.99 -6.36
CA SER A 65 31.94 -15.98 -6.15
C SER A 65 32.37 -15.04 -5.02
N THR A 66 31.74 -13.86 -4.96
CA THR A 66 31.74 -12.99 -3.77
C THR A 66 30.61 -13.44 -2.87
N ARG A 67 30.95 -14.04 -1.72
CA ARG A 67 29.94 -14.58 -0.80
C ARG A 67 29.07 -13.45 -0.21
N PRO A 68 27.76 -13.69 -0.02
CA PRO A 68 26.88 -12.72 0.64
C PRO A 68 27.33 -12.42 2.07
N THR A 69 27.21 -11.16 2.46
CA THR A 69 27.53 -10.66 3.81
C THR A 69 26.47 -9.67 4.26
N LEU A 70 26.33 -9.51 5.57
CA LEU A 70 25.51 -8.44 6.14
C LEU A 70 26.21 -7.10 5.92
N ARG A 71 25.44 -6.10 5.51
CA ARG A 71 25.89 -4.74 5.35
C ARG A 71 25.54 -3.93 6.60
N GLU A 72 26.47 -3.15 7.11
CA GLU A 72 26.19 -2.20 8.18
C GLU A 72 25.23 -1.10 7.67
N ALA A 73 24.22 -0.74 8.48
CA ALA A 73 23.16 0.20 8.09
C ALA A 73 23.60 1.68 8.17
N SER A 74 24.85 1.99 7.84
CA SER A 74 25.40 3.35 7.88
C SER A 74 25.19 4.15 6.59
N SER A 75 24.92 3.48 5.48
CA SER A 75 24.66 4.06 4.16
C SER A 75 23.57 3.29 3.42
N LEU A 76 23.12 3.76 2.25
CA LEU A 76 22.34 2.93 1.33
C LEU A 76 23.19 1.78 0.78
N SER A 77 22.55 0.70 0.32
CA SER A 77 23.24 -0.35 -0.44
C SER A 77 23.66 0.17 -1.82
N GLN A 78 24.71 -0.42 -2.40
CA GLN A 78 25.15 -0.07 -3.75
C GLN A 78 24.05 -0.33 -4.79
N SER A 79 23.21 -1.35 -4.58
CA SER A 79 22.07 -1.65 -5.44
C SER A 79 21.02 -0.53 -5.41
N GLU A 80 20.66 -0.02 -4.23
CA GLU A 80 19.75 1.14 -4.11
C GLU A 80 20.36 2.40 -4.73
N VAL A 81 21.67 2.66 -4.52
CA VAL A 81 22.37 3.79 -5.14
C VAL A 81 22.34 3.71 -6.68
N SER A 82 22.70 2.56 -7.25
CA SER A 82 22.70 2.37 -8.71
C SER A 82 21.28 2.39 -9.31
N TRP A 83 20.28 1.97 -8.54
CA TRP A 83 18.89 2.11 -8.93
C TRP A 83 18.43 3.58 -8.93
N LEU A 84 18.82 4.35 -7.90
CA LEU A 84 18.51 5.78 -7.78
C LEU A 84 19.09 6.59 -8.94
N GLU A 85 20.29 6.28 -9.41
CA GLU A 85 20.88 6.94 -10.59
C GLU A 85 19.94 6.89 -11.81
N LYS A 86 19.21 5.78 -11.99
CA LYS A 86 18.20 5.63 -13.05
C LYS A 86 16.88 6.29 -12.65
N ARG A 87 16.34 5.95 -11.48
CA ARG A 87 15.04 6.43 -11.02
C ARG A 87 14.98 7.95 -11.02
N ARG A 88 15.99 8.62 -10.47
CA ARG A 88 16.01 10.07 -10.33
C ARG A 88 15.89 10.76 -11.68
N ASN A 89 16.53 10.23 -12.73
CA ASN A 89 16.34 10.71 -14.10
C ASN A 89 14.92 10.44 -14.61
N ASN A 90 14.38 9.25 -14.35
CA ASN A 90 13.04 8.85 -14.82
C ASN A 90 11.90 9.60 -14.10
N THR A 91 12.15 10.22 -12.93
CA THR A 91 11.16 11.09 -12.26
C THR A 91 11.04 12.49 -12.88
N VAL A 92 12.03 12.98 -13.63
CA VAL A 92 12.08 14.38 -14.09
C VAL A 92 10.92 14.71 -15.04
N ALA A 93 10.74 13.92 -16.09
CA ALA A 93 9.68 14.17 -17.08
C ALA A 93 8.27 14.03 -16.48
N PRO A 94 7.93 12.94 -15.74
CA PRO A 94 6.66 12.86 -15.03
C PRO A 94 6.42 14.02 -14.05
N MET A 95 7.45 14.46 -13.33
CA MET A 95 7.36 15.58 -12.40
C MET A 95 7.06 16.90 -13.13
N GLN A 96 7.71 17.16 -14.27
CA GLN A 96 7.42 18.33 -15.10
C GLN A 96 5.98 18.31 -15.63
N GLU A 97 5.56 17.19 -16.20
CA GLU A 97 4.20 17.02 -16.73
C GLU A 97 3.16 17.23 -15.64
N TRP A 98 3.35 16.59 -14.48
CA TRP A 98 2.47 16.74 -13.32
C TRP A 98 2.43 18.19 -12.83
N LEU A 99 3.57 18.80 -12.51
CA LEU A 99 3.66 20.18 -12.02
C LEU A 99 3.07 21.20 -12.99
N SER A 100 3.20 20.99 -14.31
CA SER A 100 2.60 21.87 -15.30
C SER A 100 1.08 21.96 -15.16
N ARG A 101 0.41 20.84 -14.83
CA ARG A 101 -1.04 20.78 -14.61
C ARG A 101 -1.45 21.37 -13.26
N MET A 102 -0.57 21.33 -12.26
CA MET A 102 -0.83 21.91 -10.94
C MET A 102 -0.89 23.45 -10.97
N ASN A 103 -0.38 24.07 -12.04
CA ASN A 103 -0.55 25.48 -12.39
C ASN A 103 -0.29 26.46 -11.22
N ILE A 104 0.95 26.46 -10.71
CA ILE A 104 1.36 27.37 -9.62
C ILE A 104 1.40 28.80 -10.15
N SER A 105 0.44 29.62 -9.74
CA SER A 105 0.31 31.00 -10.21
C SER A 105 1.57 31.81 -9.94
N GLY A 106 2.13 32.41 -10.99
CA GLY A 106 3.35 33.24 -10.91
C GLY A 106 4.66 32.46 -10.80
N PHE A 107 4.64 31.13 -10.98
CA PHE A 107 5.84 30.30 -10.93
C PHE A 107 5.83 29.22 -12.00
N ASP A 108 6.82 29.26 -12.90
CA ASP A 108 7.00 28.23 -13.93
C ASP A 108 7.75 27.03 -13.34
N ALA A 109 6.98 26.11 -12.77
CA ALA A 109 7.50 24.89 -12.16
C ALA A 109 8.22 23.98 -13.17
N THR A 110 7.77 23.96 -14.43
CA THR A 110 8.41 23.15 -15.48
C THR A 110 9.80 23.68 -15.80
N SER A 111 9.94 25.00 -16.00
CA SER A 111 11.24 25.64 -16.21
C SER A 111 12.14 25.49 -15.00
N TYR A 112 11.59 25.58 -13.79
CA TYR A 112 12.34 25.36 -12.55
C TYR A 112 12.95 23.95 -12.51
N ILE A 113 12.14 22.89 -12.68
CA ILE A 113 12.63 21.51 -12.70
C ILE A 113 13.63 21.29 -13.83
N ASN A 114 13.37 21.83 -15.03
CA ASN A 114 14.31 21.72 -16.15
C ASN A 114 15.67 22.38 -15.83
N GLY A 115 15.67 23.49 -15.09
CA GLY A 115 16.89 24.20 -14.69
C GLY A 115 17.73 23.46 -13.65
N ILE A 116 17.14 22.52 -12.89
CA ILE A 116 17.83 21.76 -11.84
C ILE A 116 17.95 20.26 -12.14
N LYS A 117 17.50 19.79 -13.31
CA LYS A 117 17.44 18.36 -13.66
C LYS A 117 18.78 17.62 -13.57
N ASP A 118 19.89 18.32 -13.85
CA ASP A 118 21.24 17.76 -13.81
C ASP A 118 21.85 17.81 -12.39
N ASN A 119 21.10 18.32 -11.41
CA ASN A 119 21.49 18.35 -10.00
C ASN A 119 20.51 17.50 -9.17
N ALA A 120 20.87 16.22 -8.99
CA ALA A 120 20.05 15.24 -8.26
C ALA A 120 19.70 15.68 -6.82
N THR A 121 20.60 16.43 -6.16
CA THR A 121 20.38 16.94 -4.80
C THR A 121 19.38 18.10 -4.76
N ALA A 122 19.22 18.85 -5.86
CA ALA A 122 18.25 19.94 -5.95
C ALA A 122 16.84 19.44 -6.28
N LEU A 123 16.71 18.35 -7.04
CA LEU A 123 15.42 17.77 -7.42
C LEU A 123 14.60 17.31 -6.20
N PRO A 124 13.27 17.53 -6.20
CA PRO A 124 12.39 16.95 -5.18
C PRO A 124 12.52 15.44 -5.05
N ASN A 125 12.47 14.93 -3.83
CA ASN A 125 12.44 13.51 -3.54
C ASN A 125 11.15 13.13 -2.81
N ILE A 126 10.28 12.39 -3.48
CA ILE A 126 8.90 12.14 -3.03
C ILE A 126 8.78 10.72 -2.47
N GLY A 127 8.20 10.60 -1.29
CA GLY A 127 7.77 9.34 -0.69
C GLY A 127 6.25 9.23 -0.58
N ILE A 128 5.73 8.01 -0.66
CA ILE A 128 4.34 7.68 -0.32
C ILE A 128 4.38 6.60 0.76
N ALA A 129 3.56 6.75 1.81
CA ALA A 129 3.39 5.75 2.85
C ALA A 129 1.90 5.38 2.98
N VAL A 130 1.59 4.09 2.90
CA VAL A 130 0.23 3.55 3.04
C VAL A 130 0.14 2.74 4.33
N SER A 131 -0.78 3.13 5.22
CA SER A 131 -0.89 2.56 6.55
C SER A 131 -1.34 1.09 6.57
N GLY A 132 -1.31 0.48 7.76
CA GLY A 132 -2.00 -0.76 8.05
C GLY A 132 -3.50 -0.60 8.31
N GLY A 133 -4.18 -1.73 8.48
CA GLY A 133 -5.65 -1.80 8.64
C GLY A 133 -6.35 -2.82 7.73
N GLY A 134 -5.68 -3.91 7.37
CA GLY A 134 -6.26 -4.99 6.55
C GLY A 134 -6.81 -4.52 5.20
N TYR A 135 -7.93 -5.09 4.77
CA TYR A 135 -8.57 -4.75 3.49
C TYR A 135 -9.00 -3.29 3.38
N ARG A 136 -9.41 -2.66 4.50
CA ARG A 136 -9.71 -1.22 4.53
C ARG A 136 -8.52 -0.41 4.05
N ALA A 137 -7.34 -0.69 4.60
CA ALA A 137 -6.12 0.04 4.26
C ALA A 137 -5.66 -0.25 2.83
N LEU A 138 -5.77 -1.50 2.38
CA LEU A 138 -5.53 -1.87 0.98
C LEU A 138 -6.41 -1.04 0.05
N MET A 139 -7.74 -1.02 0.26
CA MET A 139 -8.69 -0.39 -0.65
C MET A 139 -8.64 1.15 -0.58
N ASN A 140 -8.54 1.74 0.61
CA ASN A 140 -8.39 3.18 0.75
C ASN A 140 -7.06 3.67 0.16
N GLY A 141 -5.97 2.95 0.44
CA GLY A 141 -4.66 3.20 -0.17
C GLY A 141 -4.68 3.03 -1.69
N ALA A 142 -5.39 2.03 -2.21
CA ALA A 142 -5.56 1.81 -3.64
C ALA A 142 -6.25 3.01 -4.31
N GLY A 143 -7.22 3.62 -3.64
CA GLY A 143 -7.83 4.87 -4.09
C GLY A 143 -6.82 6.00 -4.27
N PHE A 144 -5.93 6.20 -3.30
CA PHE A 144 -4.84 7.18 -3.41
C PHE A 144 -3.88 6.85 -4.56
N ILE A 145 -3.45 5.58 -4.66
CA ILE A 145 -2.55 5.15 -5.72
C ILE A 145 -3.20 5.37 -7.10
N ALA A 146 -4.46 4.99 -7.29
CA ALA A 146 -5.22 5.24 -8.52
C ALA A 146 -5.34 6.75 -8.85
N ALA A 147 -5.57 7.60 -7.85
CA ALA A 147 -5.62 9.05 -8.05
C ALA A 147 -4.27 9.62 -8.50
N SER A 148 -3.18 9.09 -7.95
CA SER A 148 -1.81 9.53 -8.23
C SER A 148 -1.20 8.93 -9.50
N ASP A 149 -1.81 7.90 -10.08
CA ASP A 149 -1.32 7.17 -11.26
C ASP A 149 -1.87 7.78 -12.55
N ASN A 150 -0.99 8.18 -13.48
CA ASN A 150 -1.43 8.70 -14.79
C ASN A 150 -2.01 7.62 -15.73
N ARG A 151 -1.85 6.33 -15.40
CA ARG A 151 -2.42 5.20 -16.14
C ARG A 151 -3.90 4.99 -15.82
N THR A 152 -4.36 5.50 -14.68
CA THR A 152 -5.77 5.45 -14.31
C THR A 152 -6.59 6.36 -15.21
N ASN A 153 -7.66 5.81 -15.76
CA ASN A 153 -8.56 6.51 -16.66
C ASN A 153 -8.96 7.86 -16.08
N ASN A 154 -8.89 8.96 -16.85
CA ASN A 154 -9.29 10.30 -16.40
C ASN A 154 -8.52 10.89 -15.19
N ALA A 155 -7.45 10.27 -14.69
CA ALA A 155 -6.68 10.76 -13.54
C ALA A 155 -5.79 11.98 -13.85
N THR A 156 -5.76 12.46 -15.09
CA THR A 156 -5.01 13.67 -15.49
C THR A 156 -5.90 14.87 -15.84
N ASN A 157 -7.21 14.77 -15.60
CA ASN A 157 -8.15 15.87 -15.82
C ASN A 157 -7.94 17.00 -14.80
N THR A 158 -8.59 18.15 -15.02
CA THR A 158 -8.56 19.27 -14.08
C THR A 158 -9.02 18.83 -12.68
N GLY A 159 -8.27 19.20 -11.64
CA GLY A 159 -8.55 18.83 -10.24
C GLY A 159 -8.00 17.46 -9.84
N GLN A 160 -7.40 16.72 -10.77
CA GLN A 160 -6.80 15.40 -10.54
C GLN A 160 -5.29 15.48 -10.31
N ILE A 161 -4.71 14.41 -9.76
CA ILE A 161 -3.31 14.37 -9.32
C ILE A 161 -2.48 13.27 -9.99
N GLY A 162 -3.01 12.61 -11.03
CA GLY A 162 -2.34 11.52 -11.74
C GLY A 162 -1.00 11.97 -12.31
N GLY A 163 0.04 11.15 -12.23
CA GLY A 163 1.43 11.50 -12.55
C GLY A 163 2.31 11.68 -11.31
N LEU A 164 1.71 11.88 -10.13
CA LEU A 164 2.44 11.94 -8.86
C LEU A 164 3.14 10.61 -8.54
N LEU A 165 2.50 9.46 -8.82
CA LEU A 165 3.10 8.14 -8.62
C LEU A 165 4.34 7.97 -9.52
N GLN A 166 4.24 8.39 -10.78
CA GLN A 166 5.36 8.33 -11.71
C GLN A 166 6.53 9.24 -11.28
N ALA A 167 6.26 10.35 -10.60
CA ALA A 167 7.28 11.23 -10.01
C ALA A 167 7.81 10.73 -8.64
N THR A 168 7.19 9.73 -8.02
CA THR A 168 7.52 9.25 -6.67
C THR A 168 8.80 8.42 -6.65
N THR A 169 9.69 8.62 -5.69
CA THR A 169 10.92 7.80 -5.58
C THR A 169 10.69 6.55 -4.73
N TYR A 170 9.99 6.66 -3.61
CA TYR A 170 9.78 5.56 -2.65
C TYR A 170 8.31 5.34 -2.32
N LEU A 171 7.89 4.08 -2.18
CA LEU A 171 6.54 3.68 -1.79
C LEU A 171 6.60 2.63 -0.68
N ALA A 172 6.14 2.99 0.52
CA ALA A 172 6.16 2.13 1.70
C ALA A 172 4.75 1.65 2.08
N GLY A 173 4.64 0.39 2.48
CA GLY A 173 3.44 -0.22 3.03
C GLY A 173 3.76 -1.04 4.29
N LEU A 174 2.79 -1.18 5.18
CA LEU A 174 2.80 -2.20 6.23
C LEU A 174 1.41 -2.79 6.38
N SER A 175 1.30 -4.01 6.90
CA SER A 175 0.02 -4.68 7.10
C SER A 175 -0.84 -4.66 5.80
N GLY A 176 -2.09 -4.22 5.87
CA GLY A 176 -2.96 -3.99 4.70
C GLY A 176 -2.39 -3.06 3.61
N GLY A 177 -1.62 -2.03 3.98
CA GLY A 177 -0.87 -1.23 3.01
C GLY A 177 0.29 -2.00 2.38
N GLY A 178 0.89 -2.93 3.13
CA GLY A 178 1.86 -3.89 2.64
C GLY A 178 1.26 -4.89 1.64
N TRP A 179 -0.01 -5.28 1.81
CA TRP A 179 -0.75 -6.10 0.83
C TRP A 179 -0.94 -5.35 -0.49
N LEU A 180 -1.30 -4.06 -0.42
CA LEU A 180 -1.40 -3.21 -1.60
C LEU A 180 -0.08 -3.12 -2.36
N VAL A 181 1.01 -2.76 -1.67
CA VAL A 181 2.35 -2.65 -2.27
C VAL A 181 2.80 -4.00 -2.80
N GLY A 182 2.74 -5.06 -2.01
CA GLY A 182 3.11 -6.41 -2.43
C GLY A 182 2.32 -6.89 -3.65
N SER A 183 1.01 -6.66 -3.68
CA SER A 183 0.15 -7.03 -4.80
C SER A 183 0.49 -6.26 -6.08
N ILE A 184 0.68 -4.93 -6.00
CA ILE A 184 1.04 -4.12 -7.18
C ILE A 184 2.33 -4.64 -7.81
N TYR A 185 3.39 -4.82 -7.02
CA TYR A 185 4.71 -5.20 -7.55
C TYR A 185 4.78 -6.66 -7.99
N SER A 186 4.12 -7.58 -7.28
CA SER A 186 4.05 -9.00 -7.67
C SER A 186 3.34 -9.20 -9.01
N ASN A 187 2.47 -8.26 -9.37
CA ASN A 187 1.70 -8.26 -10.60
C ASN A 187 2.28 -7.28 -11.63
N ASN A 188 3.60 -7.20 -11.75
CA ASN A 188 4.28 -6.33 -12.74
C ASN A 188 3.93 -4.84 -12.60
N PHE A 189 3.84 -4.34 -11.38
CA PHE A 189 3.43 -2.96 -11.12
C PHE A 189 2.09 -2.59 -11.80
N SER A 190 1.14 -3.54 -11.86
CA SER A 190 -0.19 -3.34 -12.47
C SER A 190 -0.91 -2.14 -11.87
N SER A 191 -1.74 -1.47 -12.67
CA SER A 191 -2.54 -0.36 -12.16
C SER A 191 -3.59 -0.86 -11.17
N VAL A 192 -4.07 0.04 -10.31
CA VAL A 192 -5.16 -0.29 -9.39
C VAL A 192 -6.43 -0.68 -10.15
N GLU A 193 -6.71 -0.07 -11.31
CA GLU A 193 -7.88 -0.43 -12.12
C GLU A 193 -7.78 -1.87 -12.63
N ASP A 194 -6.60 -2.27 -13.14
CA ASP A 194 -6.37 -3.64 -13.64
C ASP A 194 -6.53 -4.68 -12.52
N LEU A 195 -6.00 -4.40 -11.32
CA LEU A 195 -6.11 -5.31 -10.18
C LEU A 195 -7.53 -5.36 -9.64
N ARG A 196 -8.19 -4.21 -9.48
CA ARG A 196 -9.58 -4.09 -9.00
C ARG A 196 -10.56 -4.84 -9.89
N ASP A 197 -10.43 -4.66 -11.20
CA ASP A 197 -11.35 -5.23 -12.17
C ASP A 197 -11.02 -6.70 -12.46
N GLY A 198 -9.74 -7.05 -12.33
CA GLY A 198 -9.23 -8.40 -12.53
C GLY A 198 -9.30 -8.84 -13.98
N SER A 199 -8.90 -10.08 -14.24
CA SER A 199 -9.05 -10.73 -15.54
C SER A 199 -9.89 -11.99 -15.42
N LYS A 200 -10.44 -12.47 -16.53
CA LYS A 200 -11.24 -13.71 -16.54
C LYS A 200 -10.42 -14.88 -15.98
N GLY A 201 -10.94 -15.52 -14.94
CA GLY A 201 -10.29 -16.65 -14.26
C GLY A 201 -9.23 -16.24 -13.23
N SER A 202 -9.07 -14.94 -12.96
CA SER A 202 -8.21 -14.45 -11.88
C SER A 202 -9.02 -14.21 -10.60
N SER A 203 -8.47 -14.65 -9.48
CA SER A 203 -8.96 -14.36 -8.13
C SER A 203 -8.41 -13.05 -7.56
N VAL A 204 -7.58 -12.32 -8.32
CA VAL A 204 -6.94 -11.09 -7.84
C VAL A 204 -8.01 -10.04 -7.50
N TRP A 205 -7.92 -9.55 -6.27
CA TRP A 205 -8.81 -8.58 -5.65
C TRP A 205 -10.31 -8.94 -5.76
N GLN A 206 -10.62 -10.24 -5.82
CA GLN A 206 -11.98 -10.76 -5.70
C GLN A 206 -12.28 -11.03 -4.22
N PHE A 207 -12.50 -9.95 -3.46
CA PHE A 207 -12.75 -10.01 -2.01
C PHE A 207 -14.16 -10.47 -1.64
N GLY A 208 -15.01 -10.83 -2.61
CA GLY A 208 -16.38 -11.30 -2.36
C GLY A 208 -16.42 -12.63 -1.60
N ASN A 209 -15.45 -13.51 -1.86
CA ASN A 209 -15.23 -14.69 -1.05
C ASN A 209 -14.23 -14.37 0.06
N SER A 210 -14.52 -14.88 1.25
CA SER A 210 -13.63 -14.74 2.39
C SER A 210 -12.28 -15.41 2.11
N ILE A 211 -11.21 -14.84 2.66
CA ILE A 211 -9.88 -15.49 2.67
C ILE A 211 -9.91 -16.86 3.37
N PHE A 212 -10.91 -17.12 4.24
CA PHE A 212 -11.14 -18.41 4.89
C PHE A 212 -11.91 -19.42 4.04
N GLU A 213 -12.42 -18.99 2.89
CA GLU A 213 -13.12 -19.82 1.93
C GLU A 213 -12.29 -20.03 0.66
N GLY A 214 -11.42 -19.07 0.34
CA GLY A 214 -10.61 -19.08 -0.87
C GLY A 214 -11.40 -18.71 -2.12
N PRO A 215 -10.73 -18.63 -3.28
CA PRO A 215 -11.36 -18.25 -4.53
C PRO A 215 -12.36 -19.29 -5.02
N ASP A 216 -13.36 -18.85 -5.79
CA ASP A 216 -14.27 -19.76 -6.50
C ASP A 216 -13.58 -20.29 -7.77
N ASN A 217 -13.76 -21.57 -8.04
CA ASN A 217 -13.17 -22.29 -9.17
C ASN A 217 -14.29 -22.98 -9.98
N ASP A 218 -15.14 -22.19 -10.66
CA ASP A 218 -16.20 -22.63 -11.60
C ASP A 218 -17.04 -23.87 -11.15
N GLY A 219 -17.16 -24.10 -9.84
CA GLY A 219 -17.52 -25.38 -9.24
C GLY A 219 -18.37 -25.26 -7.97
N ILE A 220 -18.34 -26.27 -7.11
CA ILE A 220 -18.99 -26.20 -5.79
C ILE A 220 -18.01 -25.53 -4.83
N GLN A 221 -18.33 -24.32 -4.35
CA GLN A 221 -17.47 -23.52 -3.47
C GLN A 221 -16.81 -24.33 -2.34
N VAL A 222 -17.54 -25.25 -1.69
CA VAL A 222 -17.01 -26.10 -0.62
C VAL A 222 -15.85 -27.00 -1.08
N LEU A 223 -15.94 -27.56 -2.30
CA LEU A 223 -14.86 -28.36 -2.88
C LEU A 223 -13.66 -27.46 -3.24
N SER A 224 -13.93 -26.29 -3.81
CA SER A 224 -12.91 -25.26 -4.09
C SER A 224 -12.15 -24.86 -2.83
N SER A 225 -12.85 -24.70 -1.70
CA SER A 225 -12.25 -24.39 -0.39
C SER A 225 -11.37 -25.52 0.16
N ILE A 226 -11.78 -26.78 -0.02
CA ILE A 226 -10.99 -27.95 0.40
C ILE A 226 -9.72 -28.04 -0.43
N ASP A 227 -9.81 -27.94 -1.75
CA ASP A 227 -8.67 -27.99 -2.66
C ASP A 227 -7.70 -26.83 -2.37
N TYR A 228 -8.23 -25.62 -2.20
CA TYR A 228 -7.47 -24.43 -1.81
C TYR A 228 -6.62 -24.66 -0.55
N PHE A 229 -7.23 -25.19 0.51
CA PHE A 229 -6.51 -25.43 1.76
C PHE A 229 -5.58 -26.63 1.70
N HIS A 230 -5.90 -27.67 0.90
CA HIS A 230 -4.94 -28.74 0.63
C HIS A 230 -3.70 -28.21 -0.08
N THR A 231 -3.86 -27.37 -1.10
CA THR A 231 -2.73 -26.73 -1.78
C THR A 231 -1.86 -25.95 -0.80
N ILE A 232 -2.46 -25.12 0.07
CA ILE A 232 -1.70 -24.37 1.09
C ILE A 232 -0.95 -25.32 2.03
N VAL A 233 -1.63 -26.36 2.55
CA VAL A 233 -0.99 -27.31 3.47
C VAL A 233 0.16 -28.04 2.79
N ASP A 234 -0.02 -28.51 1.55
CA ASP A 234 1.03 -29.21 0.80
C ASP A 234 2.23 -28.29 0.54
N GLU A 235 1.99 -27.03 0.15
CA GLU A 235 3.05 -26.05 -0.07
C GLU A 235 3.84 -25.75 1.20
N VAL A 236 3.16 -25.53 2.34
CA VAL A 236 3.82 -25.29 3.62
C VAL A 236 4.55 -26.54 4.12
N SER A 237 3.98 -27.73 3.93
CA SER A 237 4.63 -29.01 4.27
C SER A 237 5.92 -29.22 3.46
N ASN A 238 5.95 -28.80 2.18
CA ASN A 238 7.18 -28.86 1.37
C ASN A 238 8.30 -27.98 1.96
N LYS A 239 7.99 -26.87 2.63
CA LYS A 239 8.97 -26.04 3.34
C LYS A 239 9.52 -26.77 4.57
N GLU A 240 8.65 -27.45 5.33
CA GLU A 240 9.06 -28.29 6.47
C GLU A 240 9.94 -29.46 6.03
N ASP A 241 9.56 -30.16 4.95
CA ASP A 241 10.33 -31.26 4.35
C ASP A 241 11.70 -30.78 3.82
N ALA A 242 11.81 -29.52 3.41
CA ALA A 242 13.08 -28.89 3.04
C ALA A 242 13.94 -28.48 4.26
N GLY A 243 13.44 -28.69 5.49
CA GLY A 243 14.17 -28.47 6.74
C GLY A 243 14.01 -27.08 7.35
N TYR A 244 13.00 -26.31 6.93
CA TYR A 244 12.71 -24.98 7.49
C TYR A 244 11.45 -25.03 8.35
N ASN A 245 11.42 -24.25 9.42
CA ASN A 245 10.23 -24.17 10.27
C ASN A 245 9.09 -23.44 9.57
N ALA A 246 7.87 -23.93 9.76
CA ALA A 246 6.64 -23.26 9.37
C ALA A 246 5.94 -22.65 10.60
N SER A 247 5.24 -21.55 10.36
CA SER A 247 4.44 -20.81 11.32
C SER A 247 3.06 -20.51 10.74
N ILE A 248 2.14 -20.00 11.54
CA ILE A 248 0.82 -19.55 11.05
C ILE A 248 0.98 -18.49 9.95
N THR A 249 2.04 -17.68 10.01
CA THR A 249 2.38 -16.70 8.98
C THR A 249 2.55 -17.33 7.60
N ASP A 250 3.04 -18.57 7.50
CA ASP A 250 3.19 -19.26 6.23
C ASP A 250 1.81 -19.50 5.59
N TYR A 251 0.87 -20.10 6.35
CA TYR A 251 -0.51 -20.32 5.91
C TYR A 251 -1.22 -19.01 5.56
N TRP A 252 -1.05 -17.98 6.39
CA TRP A 252 -1.61 -16.66 6.14
C TRP A 252 -1.07 -16.01 4.88
N GLY A 253 0.26 -16.01 4.72
CA GLY A 253 0.92 -15.43 3.56
C GLY A 253 0.51 -16.13 2.28
N ARG A 254 0.35 -17.46 2.32
CA ARG A 254 -0.23 -18.21 1.20
C ARG A 254 -1.68 -17.84 0.95
N ALA A 255 -2.50 -17.77 1.98
CA ALA A 255 -3.90 -17.39 1.85
C ALA A 255 -4.07 -16.00 1.20
N LEU A 256 -3.27 -15.02 1.64
CA LEU A 256 -3.19 -13.68 1.06
C LEU A 256 -2.81 -13.73 -0.42
N SER A 257 -1.77 -14.49 -0.76
CA SER A 257 -1.28 -14.62 -2.13
C SER A 257 -2.35 -15.04 -3.14
N PHE A 258 -3.30 -15.91 -2.78
CA PHE A 258 -4.38 -16.31 -3.69
C PHE A 258 -5.28 -15.14 -4.11
N GLN A 259 -5.42 -14.11 -3.28
CA GLN A 259 -6.22 -12.91 -3.61
C GLN A 259 -5.38 -11.74 -4.11
N LEU A 260 -4.05 -11.81 -3.97
CA LEU A 260 -3.14 -10.67 -4.21
C LEU A 260 -2.09 -10.90 -5.29
N VAL A 261 -1.79 -12.15 -5.66
CA VAL A 261 -0.82 -12.50 -6.70
C VAL A 261 -1.57 -13.21 -7.83
N ASN A 262 -1.61 -12.58 -9.00
CA ASN A 262 -2.32 -13.08 -10.17
C ASN A 262 -1.52 -14.18 -10.88
N ALA A 263 -1.26 -15.28 -10.19
CA ALA A 263 -0.61 -16.47 -10.71
C ALA A 263 -1.35 -17.71 -10.22
N THR A 264 -1.14 -18.85 -10.89
CA THR A 264 -1.67 -20.14 -10.43
C THR A 264 -1.30 -20.35 -8.97
N ASP A 265 -2.29 -20.74 -8.17
CA ASP A 265 -2.18 -20.96 -6.73
C ASP A 265 -1.58 -19.78 -5.95
N GLY A 266 -1.76 -18.55 -6.41
CA GLY A 266 -1.17 -17.38 -5.76
C GLY A 266 0.37 -17.34 -5.86
N GLY A 267 0.96 -18.00 -6.85
CA GLY A 267 2.37 -17.86 -7.20
C GLY A 267 3.35 -18.32 -6.11
N PRO A 268 3.39 -19.62 -5.75
CA PRO A 268 4.33 -20.14 -4.74
C PRO A 268 5.81 -19.88 -5.09
N GLN A 269 6.13 -19.70 -6.38
CA GLN A 269 7.49 -19.44 -6.87
C GLN A 269 7.92 -17.97 -6.85
N TYR A 270 7.01 -17.05 -6.56
CA TYR A 270 7.26 -15.61 -6.66
C TYR A 270 7.93 -15.12 -5.39
N THR A 271 9.07 -14.47 -5.52
CA THR A 271 9.87 -13.93 -4.41
C THR A 271 9.82 -12.40 -4.41
N PHE A 272 10.00 -11.77 -3.26
CA PHE A 272 10.03 -10.31 -3.20
C PHE A 272 11.34 -9.75 -3.78
N SER A 273 12.44 -10.48 -3.66
CA SER A 273 13.70 -10.12 -4.32
C SER A 273 13.67 -10.24 -5.84
N SER A 274 12.74 -11.01 -6.44
CA SER A 274 12.61 -11.05 -7.89
C SER A 274 12.09 -9.74 -8.50
N ILE A 275 11.49 -8.85 -7.69
CA ILE A 275 11.16 -7.47 -8.11
C ILE A 275 12.42 -6.75 -8.63
N ALA A 276 13.59 -7.04 -8.06
CA ALA A 276 14.86 -6.45 -8.49
C ALA A 276 15.26 -6.82 -9.93
N GLN A 277 14.66 -7.88 -10.49
CA GLN A 277 14.94 -8.45 -11.80
C GLN A 277 13.88 -8.05 -12.84
N GLU A 278 12.81 -7.38 -12.43
CA GLU A 278 11.76 -6.92 -13.32
C GLU A 278 12.26 -5.77 -14.22
N PRO A 279 11.99 -5.78 -15.53
CA PRO A 279 12.47 -4.73 -16.44
C PRO A 279 12.08 -3.31 -16.00
N ASN A 280 10.85 -3.11 -15.54
CA ASN A 280 10.36 -1.79 -15.09
C ASN A 280 11.10 -1.30 -13.84
N PHE A 281 11.41 -2.18 -12.88
CA PHE A 281 12.16 -1.82 -11.69
C PHE A 281 13.65 -1.62 -12.01
N MET A 282 14.26 -2.54 -12.77
CA MET A 282 15.66 -2.44 -13.19
C MET A 282 15.96 -1.14 -13.94
N ASN A 283 14.99 -0.62 -14.69
CA ASN A 283 15.10 0.63 -15.44
C ASN A 283 14.78 1.87 -14.61
N GLY A 284 14.28 1.72 -13.37
CA GLY A 284 13.87 2.85 -12.52
C GLY A 284 12.53 3.46 -12.92
N ASP A 285 11.64 2.71 -13.58
CA ASP A 285 10.35 3.20 -14.08
C ASP A 285 9.27 3.23 -12.98
N THR A 286 9.44 2.42 -11.94
CA THR A 286 8.54 2.33 -10.79
C THR A 286 9.17 2.96 -9.54
N PRO A 287 8.40 3.36 -8.51
CA PRO A 287 8.97 3.70 -7.20
C PRO A 287 9.67 2.50 -6.55
N PHE A 288 10.49 2.74 -5.54
CA PHE A 288 11.13 1.69 -4.77
C PHE A 288 10.20 1.20 -3.64
N PRO A 289 9.84 -0.10 -3.59
CA PRO A 289 8.87 -0.61 -2.63
C PRO A 289 9.53 -0.96 -1.29
N PHE A 290 8.80 -0.70 -0.19
CA PHE A 290 9.11 -1.20 1.15
C PHE A 290 7.92 -1.93 1.76
N LEU A 291 8.20 -3.02 2.47
CA LEU A 291 7.35 -3.54 3.52
C LEU A 291 8.00 -3.28 4.88
N VAL A 292 7.21 -2.94 5.90
CA VAL A 292 7.72 -2.70 7.26
C VAL A 292 7.16 -3.74 8.24
N THR A 293 7.98 -4.16 9.18
CA THR A 293 7.68 -5.16 10.22
C THR A 293 8.44 -4.82 11.49
N ASP A 294 7.92 -5.21 12.64
CA ASP A 294 8.55 -4.95 13.94
C ASP A 294 9.20 -6.21 14.50
N GLU A 295 10.30 -6.04 15.23
CA GLU A 295 10.84 -7.10 16.07
C GLU A 295 10.03 -7.21 17.36
N ARG A 296 9.63 -8.44 17.67
CA ARG A 296 9.21 -8.78 19.02
C ARG A 296 10.32 -9.53 19.74
N SER A 297 10.74 -8.99 20.89
CA SER A 297 11.76 -9.64 21.70
C SER A 297 11.28 -11.02 22.18
N PRO A 298 12.16 -12.05 22.21
CA PRO A 298 11.78 -13.39 22.65
C PRO A 298 11.09 -13.39 24.01
N ASN A 299 9.99 -14.14 24.14
CA ASN A 299 9.19 -14.29 25.37
C ASN A 299 8.49 -13.00 25.86
N THR A 300 8.18 -12.08 24.95
CA THR A 300 7.38 -10.89 25.24
C THR A 300 6.16 -10.84 24.31
N ALA A 301 5.04 -10.29 24.80
CA ALA A 301 3.83 -10.04 24.01
C ALA A 301 3.62 -8.55 23.69
N ILE A 302 4.49 -7.67 24.19
CA ILE A 302 4.38 -6.22 24.02
C ILE A 302 5.37 -5.78 22.95
N VAL A 303 4.86 -5.15 21.90
CA VAL A 303 5.66 -4.36 20.97
C VAL A 303 5.65 -2.92 21.45
N SER A 304 6.79 -2.46 21.95
CA SER A 304 6.95 -1.10 22.45
C SER A 304 7.38 -0.15 21.34
N LEU A 305 7.12 1.15 21.52
CA LEU A 305 7.53 2.19 20.56
C LEU A 305 9.05 2.20 20.25
N ASN A 306 9.90 1.58 21.07
CA ASN A 306 11.34 1.43 20.85
C ASN A 306 11.75 0.00 20.44
N SER A 307 10.81 -0.80 19.95
CA SER A 307 11.09 -2.05 19.24
C SER A 307 11.93 -1.79 17.99
N THR A 308 12.70 -2.79 17.57
CA THR A 308 13.50 -2.67 16.35
C THR A 308 12.55 -2.70 15.15
N VAL A 309 12.57 -1.68 14.32
CA VAL A 309 11.78 -1.60 13.10
C VAL A 309 12.62 -2.13 11.95
N TYR A 310 12.08 -3.08 11.22
CA TYR A 310 12.70 -3.70 10.05
C TYR A 310 12.01 -3.24 8.76
N GLU A 311 12.81 -2.99 7.73
CA GLU A 311 12.34 -2.81 6.36
C GLU A 311 12.72 -4.01 5.50
N ILE A 312 11.82 -4.40 4.61
CA ILE A 312 12.02 -5.40 3.55
C ILE A 312 11.91 -4.64 2.23
N ASN A 313 12.94 -4.72 1.40
CA ASN A 313 12.96 -4.16 0.05
C ASN A 313 13.53 -5.16 -0.96
N PRO A 314 13.43 -4.94 -2.29
CA PRO A 314 13.84 -5.93 -3.29
C PRO A 314 15.32 -6.37 -3.21
N PHE A 315 16.18 -5.61 -2.55
CA PHE A 315 17.60 -5.92 -2.40
C PHE A 315 17.96 -6.49 -1.03
N GLU A 316 17.37 -5.95 0.04
CA GLU A 316 17.78 -6.24 1.40
C GLU A 316 16.63 -6.18 2.41
N MET A 317 16.82 -6.90 3.52
CA MET A 317 15.96 -6.89 4.70
C MET A 317 16.82 -6.57 5.92
N GLY A 318 16.41 -5.61 6.74
CA GLY A 318 17.16 -5.25 7.93
C GLY A 318 16.65 -4.00 8.63
N SER A 319 17.48 -3.43 9.50
CA SER A 319 17.09 -2.30 10.33
C SER A 319 18.16 -1.22 10.39
N TRP A 320 17.70 0.03 10.32
CA TRP A 320 18.48 1.23 10.60
C TRP A 320 18.61 1.51 12.09
N ASP A 321 17.90 0.78 12.97
CA ASP A 321 17.97 1.04 14.41
C ASP A 321 19.33 0.65 14.98
N PRO A 322 19.82 1.33 16.04
CA PRO A 322 21.08 1.00 16.69
C PRO A 322 21.12 -0.40 17.31
N THR A 323 19.98 -1.05 17.49
CA THR A 323 19.88 -2.42 17.98
C THR A 323 20.55 -3.37 16.99
N THR A 324 19.93 -3.60 15.83
CA THR A 324 20.44 -4.50 14.79
C THR A 324 21.48 -3.82 13.90
N TYR A 325 21.19 -2.62 13.42
CA TYR A 325 22.04 -1.77 12.58
C TYR A 325 22.71 -2.48 11.39
N ALA A 326 21.94 -3.34 10.71
CA ALA A 326 22.43 -4.12 9.58
C ALA A 326 21.32 -4.53 8.62
N MET A 327 21.75 -4.85 7.40
CA MET A 327 20.92 -5.29 6.28
C MET A 327 21.45 -6.60 5.72
N ALA A 328 20.56 -7.58 5.56
CA ALA A 328 20.83 -8.88 4.95
C ALA A 328 20.36 -8.87 3.48
N PRO A 329 21.12 -9.44 2.53
CA PRO A 329 20.68 -9.59 1.14
C PRO A 329 19.39 -10.43 1.06
N LEU A 330 18.29 -9.86 0.57
CA LEU A 330 16.97 -10.48 0.68
C LEU A 330 16.90 -11.81 -0.09
N GLN A 331 17.46 -11.85 -1.30
CA GLN A 331 17.55 -13.05 -2.13
C GLN A 331 18.15 -14.25 -1.38
N TYR A 332 19.09 -13.99 -0.46
CA TYR A 332 19.83 -15.02 0.26
C TYR A 332 19.40 -15.18 1.72
N VAL A 333 18.32 -14.53 2.15
CA VAL A 333 18.01 -14.31 3.57
C VAL A 333 17.79 -15.60 4.37
N GLY A 334 17.44 -16.70 3.72
CA GLY A 334 17.34 -18.03 4.34
C GLY A 334 18.70 -18.70 4.62
N SER A 335 19.82 -18.05 4.28
CA SER A 335 21.17 -18.59 4.50
C SER A 335 21.63 -18.38 5.94
N ASN A 336 22.60 -19.17 6.39
CA ASN A 336 23.25 -18.95 7.66
C ASN A 336 24.25 -17.80 7.59
N PHE A 337 23.87 -16.60 8.02
CA PHE A 337 24.74 -15.43 8.11
C PHE A 337 25.44 -15.29 9.47
N SER A 338 25.64 -16.38 10.22
CA SER A 338 26.27 -16.34 11.55
C SER A 338 27.50 -15.42 11.58
N ALA A 339 27.49 -14.44 12.49
CA ALA A 339 28.52 -13.42 12.63
C ALA A 339 28.79 -12.56 11.38
N GLY A 340 27.81 -12.42 10.48
CA GLY A 340 27.79 -11.45 9.39
C GLY A 340 28.08 -11.98 7.99
N SER A 341 28.33 -13.28 7.82
CA SER A 341 28.69 -13.85 6.50
C SER A 341 28.30 -15.31 6.37
N VAL A 342 27.99 -15.75 5.14
CA VAL A 342 27.74 -17.18 4.89
C VAL A 342 29.05 -17.99 4.95
N PRO A 343 29.19 -19.00 5.81
CA PRO A 343 30.42 -19.79 5.97
C PRO A 343 30.92 -20.39 4.65
N SER A 344 32.24 -20.44 4.44
CA SER A 344 32.84 -20.87 3.17
C SER A 344 32.51 -22.30 2.75
N ASN A 345 32.17 -23.16 3.70
CA ASN A 345 31.80 -24.56 3.51
C ASN A 345 30.29 -24.79 3.39
N GLU A 346 29.48 -23.74 3.45
CA GLU A 346 28.03 -23.81 3.34
C GLU A 346 27.54 -23.30 1.98
N LYS A 347 26.33 -23.72 1.60
CA LYS A 347 25.62 -23.21 0.42
C LYS A 347 24.79 -21.98 0.78
N CYS A 348 24.38 -21.23 -0.23
CA CYS A 348 23.42 -20.14 -0.07
C CYS A 348 22.02 -20.72 -0.18
N VAL A 349 21.03 -20.01 0.34
CA VAL A 349 19.61 -20.40 0.29
C VAL A 349 18.85 -19.29 -0.42
N GLU A 350 18.05 -19.66 -1.41
CA GLU A 350 17.14 -18.75 -2.12
C GLU A 350 15.69 -19.25 -1.98
N GLY A 351 14.72 -18.34 -2.18
CA GLY A 351 13.28 -18.66 -2.13
C GLY A 351 12.63 -18.50 -0.75
N PHE A 352 13.40 -18.16 0.30
CA PHE A 352 12.84 -17.88 1.64
C PHE A 352 11.96 -16.63 1.66
N ASP A 353 12.28 -15.66 0.81
CA ASP A 353 11.59 -14.38 0.65
C ASP A 353 10.36 -14.46 -0.26
N GLN A 354 9.63 -15.59 -0.22
CA GLN A 354 8.41 -15.77 -1.00
C GLN A 354 7.42 -14.64 -0.70
N VAL A 355 6.83 -14.06 -1.75
CA VAL A 355 6.16 -12.76 -1.65
C VAL A 355 4.95 -12.75 -0.70
N GLY A 356 4.20 -13.84 -0.66
CA GLY A 356 3.12 -14.07 0.30
C GLY A 356 3.64 -14.10 1.73
N TYR A 357 4.77 -14.76 1.98
CA TYR A 357 5.40 -14.78 3.30
C TYR A 357 5.92 -13.39 3.72
N MET A 358 6.40 -12.57 2.79
CA MET A 358 6.80 -11.18 3.09
C MET A 358 5.59 -10.29 3.44
N MET A 359 4.51 -10.37 2.65
CA MET A 359 3.25 -9.67 2.98
C MET A 359 2.67 -10.18 4.31
N GLY A 360 2.75 -11.50 4.54
CA GLY A 360 2.32 -12.13 5.78
C GLY A 360 3.12 -11.63 6.98
N THR A 361 4.45 -11.59 6.88
CA THR A 361 5.35 -11.07 7.94
C THR A 361 5.04 -9.62 8.30
N SER A 362 4.72 -8.78 7.32
CA SER A 362 4.31 -7.40 7.56
C SER A 362 2.90 -7.26 8.16
N SER A 363 2.15 -8.36 8.31
CA SER A 363 0.71 -8.35 8.65
C SER A 363 0.26 -9.44 9.64
N THR A 364 1.14 -9.88 10.55
CA THR A 364 0.90 -11.03 11.44
C THR A 364 -0.02 -10.74 12.65
N LEU A 365 -1.10 -9.98 12.48
CA LEU A 365 -2.08 -9.70 13.55
C LEU A 365 -3.03 -10.90 13.80
N PHE A 366 -2.47 -12.10 14.06
CA PHE A 366 -3.21 -13.37 14.14
C PHE A 366 -3.99 -13.58 15.42
N ASN A 367 -3.68 -12.86 16.49
CA ASN A 367 -4.36 -13.08 17.77
C ASN A 367 -5.88 -12.87 17.67
N GLN A 368 -6.38 -12.03 16.76
CA GLN A 368 -7.81 -11.87 16.51
C GLN A 368 -8.37 -12.87 15.48
N PHE A 369 -7.55 -13.32 14.51
CA PHE A 369 -7.88 -14.38 13.54
C PHE A 369 -8.12 -15.73 14.23
N LEU A 370 -7.22 -16.12 15.15
CA LEU A 370 -7.27 -17.39 15.88
C LEU A 370 -8.46 -17.45 16.85
N LEU A 371 -8.83 -16.31 17.44
CA LEU A 371 -10.04 -16.19 18.25
C LEU A 371 -11.32 -16.46 17.45
N GLN A 372 -11.29 -16.26 16.12
CA GLN A 372 -12.42 -16.58 15.25
C GLN A 372 -12.39 -17.99 14.67
N ILE A 373 -11.28 -18.74 14.72
CA ILE A 373 -11.19 -20.11 14.17
C ILE A 373 -12.28 -21.05 14.70
N ASN A 374 -12.69 -20.87 15.96
CA ASN A 374 -13.78 -21.65 16.54
C ASN A 374 -15.15 -21.30 15.94
N SER A 375 -15.37 -20.04 15.53
CA SER A 375 -16.59 -19.54 14.88
C SER A 375 -16.57 -19.65 13.35
N THR A 376 -15.41 -19.81 12.72
CA THR A 376 -15.29 -19.95 11.26
C THR A 376 -15.35 -21.42 10.83
N SER A 377 -16.09 -21.72 9.76
CA SER A 377 -16.25 -23.05 9.19
C SER A 377 -15.01 -23.51 8.40
N ILE A 378 -13.82 -23.45 8.99
CA ILE A 378 -12.61 -24.04 8.39
C ILE A 378 -12.62 -25.57 8.52
N PRO A 379 -12.08 -26.32 7.54
CA PRO A 379 -11.93 -27.78 7.62
C PRO A 379 -11.23 -28.25 8.90
N SER A 380 -11.62 -29.42 9.42
CA SER A 380 -11.08 -29.95 10.68
C SER A 380 -9.57 -30.20 10.64
N PHE A 381 -9.03 -30.61 9.48
CA PHE A 381 -7.58 -30.84 9.34
C PHE A 381 -6.77 -29.55 9.55
N LEU A 382 -7.30 -28.39 9.15
CA LEU A 382 -6.64 -27.10 9.42
C LEU A 382 -6.69 -26.72 10.89
N ARG A 383 -7.80 -27.02 11.57
CA ARG A 383 -7.89 -26.81 13.02
C ARG A 383 -6.82 -27.63 13.74
N ASP A 384 -6.58 -28.87 13.31
CA ASP A 384 -5.55 -29.74 13.88
C ASP A 384 -4.14 -29.19 13.60
N ILE A 385 -3.87 -28.75 12.36
CA ILE A 385 -2.59 -28.13 11.98
C ILE A 385 -2.32 -26.87 12.82
N PHE A 386 -3.28 -25.95 12.88
CA PHE A 386 -3.13 -24.74 13.69
C PHE A 386 -2.96 -25.09 15.16
N THR A 387 -3.76 -25.98 15.73
CA THR A 387 -3.60 -26.41 17.13
C THR A 387 -2.20 -26.96 17.41
N ASN A 388 -1.62 -27.76 16.49
CA ASN A 388 -0.26 -28.28 16.63
C ASN A 388 0.80 -27.18 16.57
N ILE A 389 0.68 -26.23 15.62
CA ILE A 389 1.61 -25.09 15.51
C ILE A 389 1.54 -24.22 16.77
N LEU A 390 0.33 -23.89 17.23
CA LEU A 390 0.09 -23.11 18.46
C LEU A 390 0.68 -23.82 19.69
N THR A 391 0.56 -25.15 19.77
CA THR A 391 1.12 -25.95 20.88
C THR A 391 2.65 -25.95 20.86
N ASN A 392 3.27 -25.98 19.67
CA ASN A 392 4.72 -26.02 19.52
C ASN A 392 5.39 -24.65 19.72
N LEU A 393 4.77 -23.57 19.24
CA LEU A 393 5.26 -22.20 19.43
C LEU A 393 4.90 -21.64 20.83
N GLY A 394 3.84 -22.17 21.44
CA GLY A 394 3.22 -21.65 22.66
C GLY A 394 2.21 -20.53 22.36
N GLU A 395 1.12 -20.47 23.12
CA GLU A 395 0.01 -19.54 22.86
C GLU A 395 0.41 -18.05 22.81
N ASP A 396 1.52 -17.68 23.48
CA ASP A 396 2.08 -16.33 23.49
C ASP A 396 2.86 -15.96 22.19
N ASN A 397 3.02 -16.89 21.25
CA ASN A 397 3.79 -16.74 20.01
C ASN A 397 2.96 -16.98 18.74
N ASN A 398 1.63 -16.90 18.87
CA ASN A 398 0.68 -17.26 17.82
C ASN A 398 0.57 -16.24 16.67
N ASP A 399 1.10 -15.05 16.88
CA ASP A 399 1.07 -13.85 16.05
C ASP A 399 2.44 -13.48 15.44
N ILE A 400 3.39 -14.42 15.41
CA ILE A 400 4.74 -14.16 14.90
C ILE A 400 4.98 -14.73 13.52
N ALA A 401 5.78 -14.00 12.75
CA ALA A 401 6.56 -14.54 11.65
C ALA A 401 7.88 -15.11 12.19
N GLN A 402 8.06 -16.41 12.02
CA GLN A 402 9.30 -17.10 12.41
C GLN A 402 10.34 -17.05 11.30
N TRP A 403 11.40 -16.26 11.51
CA TRP A 403 12.55 -16.20 10.61
C TRP A 403 13.69 -17.06 11.15
N GLU A 404 13.74 -18.30 10.69
CA GLU A 404 14.80 -19.26 11.01
C GLU A 404 15.38 -19.86 9.72
N PRO A 405 16.68 -19.66 9.43
CA PRO A 405 17.70 -19.05 10.30
C PRO A 405 17.55 -17.52 10.47
N ASN A 406 17.87 -17.02 11.66
CA ASN A 406 18.01 -15.59 11.93
C ASN A 406 19.21 -15.02 11.14
N PRO A 407 19.00 -14.10 10.19
CA PRO A 407 20.09 -13.52 9.40
C PRO A 407 21.09 -12.74 10.26
N PHE A 408 20.70 -12.30 11.45
CA PHE A 408 21.51 -11.46 12.35
C PHE A 408 22.08 -12.26 13.53
N TYR A 409 22.04 -13.59 13.47
CA TYR A 409 22.58 -14.44 14.53
C TYR A 409 24.09 -14.18 14.73
N HIS A 410 24.49 -13.98 15.98
CA HIS A 410 25.82 -13.58 16.42
C HIS A 410 26.36 -12.27 15.82
N PHE A 411 25.51 -11.44 15.21
CA PHE A 411 25.88 -10.14 14.67
C PHE A 411 25.52 -9.02 15.64
N ASN A 412 26.41 -8.04 15.81
CA ASN A 412 26.24 -6.91 16.75
C ASN A 412 25.83 -7.32 18.18
N ASN A 413 26.44 -8.38 18.74
CA ASN A 413 26.08 -8.97 20.03
C ASN A 413 25.93 -8.00 21.22
N ALA A 414 26.55 -6.82 21.17
CA ALA A 414 26.47 -5.82 22.22
C ALA A 414 25.16 -5.02 22.22
N SER A 415 24.54 -4.82 21.06
CA SER A 415 23.35 -3.96 20.87
C SER A 415 22.14 -4.73 20.33
N ASN A 416 22.39 -5.77 19.55
CA ASN A 416 21.35 -6.52 18.88
C ASN A 416 20.64 -7.48 19.85
N ARG A 417 19.35 -7.25 20.05
CA ARG A 417 18.50 -7.98 21.00
C ARG A 417 18.30 -9.44 20.59
N ASN A 418 18.36 -9.75 19.29
CA ASN A 418 18.17 -11.10 18.77
C ASN A 418 19.47 -11.87 18.47
N ALA A 419 20.65 -11.27 18.73
CA ALA A 419 21.94 -11.83 18.30
C ALA A 419 22.24 -13.22 18.89
N ASN A 420 21.61 -13.60 20.00
CA ASN A 420 21.76 -14.91 20.63
C ASN A 420 20.61 -15.88 20.32
N SER A 421 19.66 -15.48 19.48
CA SER A 421 18.53 -16.32 19.05
C SER A 421 18.75 -16.82 17.63
N LYS A 422 18.56 -18.13 17.42
CA LYS A 422 18.58 -18.73 16.07
C LYS A 422 17.37 -18.33 15.22
N GLN A 423 16.34 -17.80 15.86
CA GLN A 423 15.13 -17.28 15.24
C GLN A 423 15.06 -15.77 15.44
N LEU A 424 14.76 -15.04 14.37
CA LEU A 424 14.26 -13.68 14.43
C LEU A 424 12.73 -13.74 14.47
N THR A 425 12.15 -13.07 15.46
CA THR A 425 10.70 -13.01 15.65
C THR A 425 10.19 -11.67 15.17
N LEU A 426 9.43 -11.69 14.08
CA LEU A 426 8.85 -10.49 13.48
C LEU A 426 7.34 -10.49 13.63
N VAL A 427 6.76 -9.30 13.70
CA VAL A 427 5.31 -9.08 13.81
C VAL A 427 4.83 -7.97 12.87
N ASP A 428 3.52 -7.72 12.81
CA ASP A 428 2.96 -6.63 12.00
C ASP A 428 3.64 -5.29 12.34
N GLY A 429 4.06 -4.56 11.29
CA GLY A 429 4.83 -3.31 11.46
C GLY A 429 4.04 -2.15 12.05
N GLY A 430 2.74 -2.31 12.28
CA GLY A 430 1.91 -1.32 12.97
C GLY A 430 1.81 -1.55 14.48
N GLU A 431 2.35 -2.64 15.03
CA GLU A 431 2.17 -3.01 16.45
C GLU A 431 2.87 -2.07 17.42
N ASP A 432 3.95 -1.39 17.01
CA ASP A 432 4.61 -0.36 17.81
C ASP A 432 3.87 1.00 17.85
N GLY A 433 2.73 1.09 17.16
CA GLY A 433 1.90 2.29 17.01
C GLY A 433 2.22 3.13 15.78
N GLN A 434 3.31 2.86 15.05
CA GLN A 434 3.67 3.55 13.81
C GLN A 434 2.93 2.96 12.58
N ASN A 435 1.60 2.88 12.66
CA ASN A 435 0.75 2.23 11.65
C ASN A 435 0.86 2.84 10.23
N VAL A 436 1.36 4.07 10.06
CA VAL A 436 1.81 4.63 8.79
C VAL A 436 3.33 4.38 8.67
N PRO A 437 3.81 3.66 7.63
CA PRO A 437 5.19 3.19 7.52
C PRO A 437 6.17 4.30 7.12
N LEU A 438 6.38 5.27 8.01
CA LEU A 438 7.24 6.44 7.75
C LEU A 438 8.71 6.15 7.99
N TYR A 439 9.03 5.17 8.83
CA TYR A 439 10.39 4.84 9.24
C TYR A 439 11.40 4.67 8.07
N PRO A 440 11.12 3.89 7.00
CA PRO A 440 12.04 3.81 5.87
C PRO A 440 12.19 5.13 5.13
N LEU A 441 11.17 5.99 5.14
CA LEU A 441 11.15 7.24 4.36
C LEU A 441 11.80 8.43 5.06
N ILE A 442 11.97 8.36 6.39
CA ILE A 442 12.61 9.43 7.19
C ILE A 442 14.10 9.17 7.45
N GLN A 443 14.67 8.12 6.87
CA GLN A 443 16.10 7.84 6.98
C GLN A 443 16.91 8.95 6.32
N PRO A 444 17.86 9.58 7.03
CA PRO A 444 18.60 10.73 6.51
C PRO A 444 19.39 10.38 5.24
N GLN A 445 19.80 9.12 5.06
CA GLN A 445 20.50 8.62 3.88
C GLN A 445 19.65 8.68 2.61
N ARG A 446 18.31 8.68 2.72
CA ARG A 446 17.40 8.73 1.57
C ARG A 446 17.04 10.14 1.14
N HIS A 447 17.26 11.15 1.98
CA HIS A 447 16.95 12.56 1.68
C HIS A 447 15.56 12.76 1.07
N VAL A 448 14.52 12.19 1.68
CA VAL A 448 13.13 12.39 1.24
C VAL A 448 12.68 13.79 1.65
N ASP A 449 12.07 14.51 0.70
CA ASP A 449 11.67 15.91 0.86
C ASP A 449 10.22 16.08 1.32
N VAL A 450 9.36 15.20 0.81
CA VAL A 450 7.93 15.20 1.10
C VAL A 450 7.44 13.77 1.18
N ILE A 451 6.56 13.50 2.13
CA ILE A 451 5.89 12.20 2.26
C ILE A 451 4.37 12.41 2.21
N PHE A 452 3.70 11.72 1.29
CA PHE A 452 2.25 11.58 1.32
C PHE A 452 1.88 10.40 2.22
N ALA A 453 1.38 10.71 3.41
CA ALA A 453 1.03 9.76 4.46
C ALA A 453 -0.48 9.44 4.39
N VAL A 454 -0.82 8.30 3.77
CA VAL A 454 -2.18 7.82 3.59
C VAL A 454 -2.58 6.97 4.80
N ASP A 455 -3.44 7.52 5.65
CA ASP A 455 -3.76 6.94 6.96
C ASP A 455 -5.17 6.34 6.97
N SER A 456 -5.24 5.02 7.17
CA SER A 456 -6.46 4.22 7.26
C SER A 456 -6.61 3.58 8.64
N SER A 457 -5.93 4.11 9.66
CA SER A 457 -5.96 3.63 11.04
C SER A 457 -7.37 3.67 11.62
N ALA A 458 -7.68 2.70 12.50
CA ALA A 458 -8.95 2.57 13.18
C ALA A 458 -8.84 3.04 14.64
N ASP A 459 -8.58 4.34 14.82
CA ASP A 459 -8.18 4.87 16.14
C ASP A 459 -9.35 5.34 17.01
N THR A 460 -10.48 5.68 16.39
CA THR A 460 -11.71 6.10 17.08
C THR A 460 -12.67 4.92 17.26
N ASP A 461 -13.68 5.08 18.12
CA ASP A 461 -14.73 4.06 18.34
C ASP A 461 -15.46 3.64 17.04
N LEU A 462 -15.38 4.45 15.99
CA LEU A 462 -15.95 4.19 14.67
C LEU A 462 -14.88 3.94 13.60
N ASN A 463 -13.68 3.49 13.98
CA ASN A 463 -12.62 3.09 13.05
C ASN A 463 -12.11 4.19 12.09
N TRP A 464 -12.21 5.46 12.48
CA TRP A 464 -11.55 6.57 11.77
C TRP A 464 -10.18 6.90 12.37
N PRO A 465 -9.23 7.42 11.56
CA PRO A 465 -7.94 7.89 12.06
C PRO A 465 -8.08 9.09 13.00
N ASN A 466 -7.17 9.23 13.95
CA ASN A 466 -7.06 10.40 14.82
C ASN A 466 -5.62 10.95 14.94
N GLY A 467 -4.71 10.53 14.07
CA GLY A 467 -3.32 10.98 14.05
C GLY A 467 -2.38 10.22 14.99
N THR A 468 -2.86 9.21 15.73
CA THR A 468 -2.05 8.41 16.67
C THR A 468 -0.77 7.87 16.04
N SER A 469 -0.82 7.42 14.78
CA SER A 469 0.38 6.93 14.11
C SER A 469 1.46 8.00 13.88
N LEU A 470 1.09 9.22 13.48
CA LEU A 470 2.06 10.31 13.31
C LEU A 470 2.67 10.71 14.66
N ILE A 471 1.87 10.66 15.73
CA ILE A 471 2.33 10.93 17.09
C ILE A 471 3.37 9.89 17.51
N ALA A 472 3.14 8.61 17.21
CA ALA A 472 4.09 7.53 17.50
C ALA A 472 5.44 7.78 16.81
N THR A 473 5.45 8.03 15.50
CA THR A 473 6.69 8.34 14.76
C THR A 473 7.38 9.60 15.30
N TYR A 474 6.62 10.64 15.63
CA TYR A 474 7.18 11.84 16.25
C TYR A 474 7.85 11.53 17.59
N GLN A 475 7.16 10.82 18.49
CA GLN A 475 7.70 10.44 19.79
C GLN A 475 8.94 9.54 19.66
N ARG A 476 8.95 8.62 18.69
CA ARG A 476 10.11 7.78 18.39
C ARG A 476 11.30 8.62 17.93
N SER A 477 11.09 9.63 17.08
CA SER A 477 12.17 10.53 16.62
C SER A 477 12.80 11.35 17.76
N LEU A 478 12.08 11.58 18.85
CA LEU A 478 12.59 12.23 20.05
C LEU A 478 13.35 11.29 20.98
N ASN A 479 13.25 9.98 20.79
CA ASN A 479 13.89 8.99 21.64
C ASN A 479 15.36 8.82 21.26
N ASN A 480 16.25 9.38 22.08
CA ASN A 480 17.70 9.38 21.85
C ASN A 480 18.35 7.99 21.77
N THR A 481 17.69 6.92 22.22
CA THR A 481 18.23 5.56 22.15
C THR A 481 17.97 4.86 20.82
N VAL A 482 16.95 5.29 20.06
CA VAL A 482 16.53 4.62 18.82
C VAL A 482 16.48 5.55 17.60
N GLN A 483 16.33 6.87 17.78
CA GLN A 483 16.13 7.80 16.65
C GLN A 483 17.24 7.77 15.61
N ASN A 484 18.48 7.47 16.00
CA ASN A 484 19.62 7.23 15.09
C ASN A 484 19.80 8.24 13.94
N GLY A 485 19.55 9.52 14.19
CA GLY A 485 19.68 10.59 13.20
C GLY A 485 18.41 10.88 12.39
N THR A 486 17.33 10.12 12.60
CA THR A 486 16.01 10.45 12.04
C THR A 486 15.46 11.71 12.70
N ALA A 487 14.84 12.56 11.88
CA ALA A 487 14.12 13.74 12.33
C ALA A 487 12.66 13.65 11.86
N PHE A 488 11.77 14.33 12.59
CA PHE A 488 10.36 14.36 12.25
C PHE A 488 9.74 15.71 12.65
N PRO A 489 8.76 16.27 11.91
CA PRO A 489 8.09 17.48 12.33
C PRO A 489 7.31 17.27 13.62
N ALA A 490 7.09 18.35 14.37
CA ALA A 490 6.24 18.32 15.55
C ALA A 490 4.80 17.95 15.18
N ILE A 491 4.20 17.07 15.98
CA ILE A 491 2.84 16.56 15.81
C ILE A 491 2.07 16.81 17.13
N PRO A 492 0.85 17.39 17.09
CA PRO A 492 0.04 17.58 18.29
C PRO A 492 -0.59 16.26 18.77
N ASP A 493 -1.17 16.27 19.96
CA ASP A 493 -1.87 15.11 20.52
C ASP A 493 -3.18 14.75 19.76
N SER A 494 -3.67 13.52 19.92
CA SER A 494 -4.84 13.02 19.18
C SER A 494 -6.13 13.80 19.47
N ASN A 495 -6.28 14.39 20.67
CA ASN A 495 -7.46 15.23 20.95
C ASN A 495 -7.40 16.50 20.10
N THR A 496 -6.23 17.13 20.00
CA THR A 496 -6.01 18.28 19.10
C THR A 496 -6.33 17.92 17.65
N PHE A 497 -5.93 16.72 17.17
CA PHE A 497 -6.27 16.26 15.81
C PHE A 497 -7.78 16.28 15.56
N VAL A 498 -8.55 15.72 16.50
CA VAL A 498 -10.01 15.63 16.37
C VAL A 498 -10.67 17.00 16.55
N ASN A 499 -10.32 17.75 17.60
CA ASN A 499 -10.91 19.04 17.93
C ASN A 499 -10.67 20.11 16.84
N LEU A 500 -9.49 20.11 16.21
CA LEU A 500 -9.15 21.02 15.11
C LEU A 500 -9.49 20.45 13.72
N GLY A 501 -10.08 19.25 13.68
CA GLY A 501 -10.49 18.56 12.47
C GLY A 501 -9.33 18.23 11.52
N LEU A 502 -8.12 18.03 12.03
CA LEU A 502 -6.95 17.61 11.25
C LEU A 502 -7.12 16.19 10.71
N ASN A 503 -7.90 15.36 11.40
CA ASN A 503 -8.30 14.02 10.95
C ASN A 503 -9.48 14.02 9.96
N THR A 504 -9.96 15.20 9.54
CA THR A 504 -11.07 15.32 8.58
C THR A 504 -10.62 15.79 7.21
N ARG A 505 -9.39 16.24 7.03
CA ARG A 505 -8.92 16.88 5.79
C ARG A 505 -7.41 16.70 5.63
N PRO A 506 -6.87 16.92 4.42
CA PRO A 506 -5.43 17.01 4.26
C PRO A 506 -4.82 18.03 5.22
N THR A 507 -3.72 17.67 5.88
CA THR A 507 -3.00 18.54 6.81
C THR A 507 -1.50 18.42 6.58
N PHE A 508 -0.77 19.53 6.56
CA PHE A 508 0.68 19.54 6.37
C PHE A 508 1.41 19.74 7.70
N PHE A 509 2.50 18.99 7.90
CA PHE A 509 3.42 19.14 9.03
C PHE A 509 4.84 19.40 8.52
N GLY A 510 5.60 20.23 9.24
CA GLY A 510 6.98 20.55 8.86
C GLY A 510 7.11 21.50 7.68
N CYS A 511 6.14 22.37 7.43
CA CYS A 511 6.17 23.26 6.27
C CYS A 511 7.36 24.23 6.26
N ASN A 512 7.78 24.72 7.43
CA ASN A 512 8.94 25.57 7.55
C ASN A 512 10.15 24.76 8.02
N ALA A 513 11.05 24.44 7.09
CA ALA A 513 12.29 23.71 7.37
C ALA A 513 13.19 24.43 8.40
N SER A 514 13.14 25.77 8.47
CA SER A 514 13.97 26.55 9.40
C SER A 514 13.53 26.41 10.87
N ASN A 515 12.29 25.97 11.10
CA ASN A 515 11.75 25.77 12.44
C ASN A 515 11.93 24.34 12.96
N MET A 516 12.58 23.47 12.18
CA MET A 516 12.77 22.05 12.51
C MET A 516 14.19 21.80 13.04
N THR A 517 14.30 20.86 13.97
CA THR A 517 15.61 20.34 14.41
C THR A 517 15.93 19.11 13.59
N GLY A 518 16.99 19.19 12.78
CA GLY A 518 17.35 18.13 11.83
C GLY A 518 16.70 18.30 10.45
N ASP A 519 17.18 17.52 9.48
CA ASP A 519 16.64 17.49 8.12
C ASP A 519 15.49 16.48 8.07
N ALA A 520 14.26 16.97 7.87
CA ALA A 520 13.08 16.12 7.83
C ALA A 520 12.10 16.52 6.72
N PRO A 521 11.39 15.53 6.16
CA PRO A 521 10.42 15.76 5.11
C PRO A 521 9.24 16.60 5.60
N LEU A 522 8.62 17.31 4.66
CA LEU A 522 7.27 17.83 4.84
C LEU A 522 6.30 16.64 4.78
N ILE A 523 5.44 16.49 5.79
CA ILE A 523 4.44 15.42 5.80
C ILE A 523 3.12 15.97 5.29
N VAL A 524 2.62 15.41 4.19
CA VAL A 524 1.25 15.61 3.71
C VAL A 524 0.39 14.48 4.26
N TYR A 525 -0.30 14.76 5.38
CA TYR A 525 -1.17 13.80 6.04
C TYR A 525 -2.54 13.73 5.36
N LEU A 526 -2.96 12.54 4.97
CA LEU A 526 -4.20 12.23 4.26
C LEU A 526 -4.99 11.19 5.05
N PRO A 527 -5.81 11.62 6.02
CA PRO A 527 -6.64 10.70 6.80
C PRO A 527 -7.80 10.17 5.96
N ASN A 528 -8.09 8.89 6.12
CA ASN A 528 -9.34 8.31 5.64
C ASN A 528 -10.52 9.08 6.26
N ALA A 529 -11.45 9.51 5.41
CA ALA A 529 -12.63 10.28 5.79
C ALA A 529 -13.76 9.98 4.80
N PRO A 530 -15.04 10.16 5.17
CA PRO A 530 -16.14 9.87 4.26
C PRO A 530 -16.33 11.02 3.26
N TYR A 531 -15.90 10.79 2.03
CA TYR A 531 -16.17 11.67 0.89
C TYR A 531 -17.47 11.27 0.22
N VAL A 532 -17.55 10.01 -0.18
CA VAL A 532 -18.68 9.42 -0.92
C VAL A 532 -19.19 8.11 -0.31
N TYR A 533 -18.39 7.48 0.57
CA TYR A 533 -18.71 6.20 1.19
C TYR A 533 -18.10 6.09 2.59
N HIS A 534 -18.72 5.31 3.47
CA HIS A 534 -18.19 5.00 4.80
C HIS A 534 -17.14 3.89 4.70
N SER A 535 -15.90 4.27 4.38
CA SER A 535 -14.76 3.38 4.22
C SER A 535 -14.14 2.90 5.54
N ASN A 536 -14.70 3.25 6.70
CA ASN A 536 -14.25 2.87 8.04
C ASN A 536 -14.70 1.46 8.47
N VAL A 537 -14.68 0.52 7.53
CA VAL A 537 -14.98 -0.91 7.76
C VAL A 537 -14.00 -1.54 8.75
N SER A 538 -14.33 -2.67 9.37
CA SER A 538 -13.46 -3.27 10.39
C SER A 538 -12.15 -3.78 9.77
N THR A 539 -11.07 -3.73 10.54
CA THR A 539 -9.79 -4.34 10.15
C THR A 539 -9.93 -5.86 9.95
N PHE A 540 -10.90 -6.48 10.62
CA PHE A 540 -11.10 -7.93 10.66
C PHE A 540 -12.23 -8.42 9.77
N ASP A 541 -12.89 -7.54 9.00
CA ASP A 541 -13.93 -7.98 8.05
C ASP A 541 -13.28 -8.83 6.95
N PRO A 542 -13.74 -10.09 6.74
CA PRO A 542 -13.02 -11.07 5.94
C PRO A 542 -13.35 -11.04 4.45
N SER A 543 -14.41 -10.32 4.05
CA SER A 543 -14.93 -10.29 2.69
C SER A 543 -15.70 -8.99 2.41
N TYR A 544 -15.70 -8.56 1.15
CA TYR A 544 -16.36 -7.35 0.66
C TYR A 544 -16.97 -7.64 -0.71
N ASP A 545 -18.24 -7.29 -0.90
CA ASP A 545 -18.84 -7.42 -2.22
C ASP A 545 -18.21 -6.44 -3.23
N ARG A 546 -18.48 -6.66 -4.52
CA ARG A 546 -17.90 -5.84 -5.60
C ARG A 546 -18.26 -4.35 -5.45
N THR A 547 -19.48 -4.04 -5.03
CA THR A 547 -19.97 -2.65 -4.90
C THR A 547 -19.25 -1.95 -3.76
N GLU A 548 -19.15 -2.63 -2.61
CA GLU A 548 -18.45 -2.13 -1.43
C GLU A 548 -16.97 -1.90 -1.72
N LYS A 549 -16.28 -2.89 -2.32
CA LYS A 549 -14.89 -2.76 -2.76
C LYS A 549 -14.66 -1.52 -3.62
N ILE A 550 -15.48 -1.35 -4.67
CA ILE A 550 -15.36 -0.21 -5.59
C ILE A 550 -15.64 1.11 -4.85
N SER A 551 -16.64 1.14 -3.97
CA SER A 551 -17.01 2.36 -3.23
C SER A 551 -15.93 2.80 -2.23
N ILE A 552 -15.25 1.85 -1.58
CA ILE A 552 -14.13 2.15 -0.67
C ILE A 552 -12.93 2.70 -1.46
N ILE A 553 -12.61 2.09 -2.60
CA ILE A 553 -11.53 2.57 -3.48
C ILE A 553 -11.86 3.98 -4.01
N GLU A 554 -13.09 4.21 -4.47
CA GLU A 554 -13.53 5.53 -4.94
C GLU A 554 -13.46 6.57 -3.83
N ASN A 555 -13.85 6.21 -2.60
CA ASN A 555 -13.70 7.11 -1.46
C ASN A 555 -12.23 7.49 -1.21
N GLY A 556 -11.30 6.52 -1.28
CA GLY A 556 -9.86 6.81 -1.16
C GLY A 556 -9.33 7.71 -2.28
N TYR A 557 -9.86 7.55 -3.50
CA TYR A 557 -9.57 8.42 -4.64
C TYR A 557 -10.03 9.86 -4.39
N ASP A 558 -11.24 10.03 -3.84
CA ASP A 558 -11.79 11.34 -3.50
C ASP A 558 -11.09 11.99 -2.29
N VAL A 559 -10.63 11.20 -1.31
CA VAL A 559 -9.74 11.69 -0.24
C VAL A 559 -8.48 12.30 -0.85
N ALA A 560 -7.83 11.59 -1.78
CA ALA A 560 -6.59 12.01 -2.41
C ALA A 560 -6.73 13.28 -3.27
N THR A 561 -7.86 13.42 -3.97
CA THR A 561 -8.12 14.52 -4.92
C THR A 561 -8.95 15.65 -4.33
N MET A 562 -9.41 15.51 -3.09
CA MET A 562 -10.44 16.35 -2.48
C MET A 562 -11.72 16.45 -3.33
N GLY A 563 -12.20 15.30 -3.79
CA GLY A 563 -13.35 15.20 -4.69
C GLY A 563 -13.07 15.83 -6.05
N ASN A 564 -11.93 15.50 -6.67
CA ASN A 564 -11.50 16.05 -7.95
C ASN A 564 -11.36 17.59 -7.95
N GLY A 565 -10.87 18.14 -6.84
CA GLY A 565 -10.78 19.58 -6.61
C GLY A 565 -12.12 20.28 -6.39
N THR A 566 -13.22 19.54 -6.17
CA THR A 566 -14.55 20.12 -5.93
C THR A 566 -14.62 20.82 -4.57
N LEU A 567 -13.98 20.24 -3.54
CA LEU A 567 -13.94 20.84 -2.20
C LEU A 567 -12.94 22.00 -2.10
N ASP A 568 -11.85 21.92 -2.85
CA ASP A 568 -10.85 22.98 -2.96
C ASP A 568 -10.16 22.89 -4.33
N LYS A 569 -10.35 23.92 -5.15
CA LYS A 569 -9.78 23.96 -6.50
C LYS A 569 -8.27 24.18 -6.51
N GLU A 570 -7.72 24.70 -5.42
CA GLU A 570 -6.28 24.93 -5.27
C GLU A 570 -5.56 23.74 -4.64
N TRP A 571 -6.27 22.67 -4.25
CA TRP A 571 -5.65 21.48 -3.65
C TRP A 571 -4.48 20.89 -4.48
N PRO A 572 -4.62 20.69 -5.82
CA PRO A 572 -3.50 20.21 -6.63
C PRO A 572 -2.29 21.16 -6.60
N THR A 573 -2.52 22.48 -6.62
CA THR A 573 -1.46 23.48 -6.46
C THR A 573 -0.77 23.36 -5.10
N CYS A 574 -1.51 23.10 -4.03
CA CYS A 574 -0.94 22.95 -2.69
C CYS A 574 -0.10 21.68 -2.53
N MET A 575 -0.48 20.58 -3.19
CA MET A 575 0.38 19.39 -3.29
C MET A 575 1.68 19.70 -4.03
N ALA A 576 1.61 20.44 -5.14
CA ALA A 576 2.79 20.85 -5.89
C ALA A 576 3.74 21.72 -5.06
N CYS A 577 3.19 22.63 -4.27
CA CYS A 577 3.95 23.46 -3.35
C CYS A 577 4.62 22.64 -2.23
N ALA A 578 3.95 21.62 -1.70
CA ALA A 578 4.56 20.69 -0.76
C ALA A 578 5.74 19.93 -1.39
N VAL A 579 5.58 19.40 -2.60
CA VAL A 579 6.65 18.72 -3.37
C VAL A 579 7.85 19.63 -3.61
N LEU A 580 7.62 20.89 -3.97
CA LEU A 580 8.71 21.82 -4.27
C LEU A 580 9.36 22.43 -3.02
N SER A 581 8.72 22.39 -1.85
CA SER A 581 9.12 23.13 -0.65
C SER A 581 10.62 23.01 -0.30
N ARG A 582 11.11 21.78 -0.15
CA ARG A 582 12.52 21.53 0.21
C ARG A 582 13.49 21.86 -0.91
N SER A 583 13.10 21.60 -2.16
CA SER A 583 13.88 21.97 -3.35
C SER A 583 14.06 23.49 -3.45
N LEU A 584 12.99 24.27 -3.27
CA LEU A 584 13.05 25.74 -3.27
C LEU A 584 13.99 26.25 -2.17
N THR A 585 13.94 25.63 -0.99
CA THR A 585 14.83 25.96 0.14
C THR A 585 16.29 25.69 -0.21
N ARG A 586 16.62 24.51 -0.72
CA ARG A 586 18.00 24.14 -1.09
C ARG A 586 18.58 24.99 -2.21
N THR A 587 17.76 25.42 -3.16
CA THR A 587 18.20 26.24 -4.29
C THR A 587 18.21 27.74 -3.97
N GLY A 588 17.71 28.15 -2.81
CA GLY A 588 17.54 29.57 -2.46
C GLY A 588 16.46 30.27 -3.32
N THR A 589 15.56 29.51 -3.93
CA THR A 589 14.47 30.04 -4.75
C THR A 589 13.38 30.59 -3.85
N ALA A 590 12.91 31.81 -4.14
CA ALA A 590 11.84 32.42 -3.38
C ALA A 590 10.56 31.57 -3.47
N VAL A 591 9.92 31.32 -2.31
CA VAL A 591 8.65 30.58 -2.25
C VAL A 591 7.56 31.37 -3.00
N PRO A 592 6.89 30.79 -4.00
CA PRO A 592 5.81 31.46 -4.72
C PRO A 592 4.67 31.87 -3.80
N ALA A 593 4.02 33.00 -4.08
CA ALA A 593 2.90 33.49 -3.26
C ALA A 593 1.75 32.48 -3.17
N ALA A 594 1.46 31.74 -4.25
CA ALA A 594 0.49 30.65 -4.25
C ALA A 594 0.86 29.55 -3.24
N CYS A 595 2.15 29.23 -3.11
CA CYS A 595 2.64 28.26 -2.13
C CYS A 595 2.55 28.78 -0.69
N SER A 596 2.84 30.06 -0.46
CA SER A 596 2.61 30.67 0.85
C SER A 596 1.14 30.57 1.28
N THR A 597 0.20 30.87 0.38
CA THR A 597 -1.25 30.71 0.63
C THR A 597 -1.61 29.26 0.95
N CYS A 598 -1.04 28.29 0.23
CA CYS A 598 -1.24 26.88 0.50
C CYS A 598 -0.71 26.48 1.88
N PHE A 599 0.46 26.98 2.27
CA PHE A 599 1.01 26.71 3.59
C PHE A 599 0.20 27.35 4.70
N ASP A 600 -0.30 28.58 4.52
CA ASP A 600 -1.20 29.22 5.48
C ASP A 600 -2.50 28.43 5.69
N ARG A 601 -2.99 27.75 4.64
CA ARG A 601 -4.23 26.97 4.65
C ARG A 601 -4.05 25.58 5.26
N TYR A 602 -3.00 24.87 4.88
CA TYR A 602 -2.86 23.44 5.17
C TYR A 602 -1.86 23.13 6.28
N CYS A 603 -0.91 24.01 6.57
CA CYS A 603 0.08 23.74 7.59
C CYS A 603 -0.52 23.89 8.99
N TRP A 604 -0.32 22.87 9.81
CA TRP A 604 -0.59 23.01 11.23
C TRP A 604 0.32 24.10 11.80
N ASN A 605 -0.29 25.08 12.46
CA ASN A 605 0.37 26.31 12.90
C ASN A 605 0.85 26.27 14.36
N GLY A 606 0.78 25.11 15.02
CA GLY A 606 1.13 24.95 16.43
C GLY A 606 -0.05 25.10 17.42
N THR A 607 -1.26 25.41 16.94
CA THR A 607 -2.45 25.51 17.81
C THR A 607 -2.81 24.13 18.38
N THR A 608 -3.11 24.06 19.67
CA THR A 608 -3.50 22.82 20.37
C THR A 608 -4.84 22.96 21.05
N ASP A 609 -5.62 21.88 21.08
CA ASP A 609 -6.82 21.72 21.90
C ASP A 609 -6.85 20.30 22.49
N ALA A 610 -6.27 20.14 23.67
CA ALA A 610 -6.12 18.86 24.34
C ALA A 610 -7.40 18.39 25.07
N SER A 611 -8.52 19.12 24.97
CA SER A 611 -9.78 18.71 25.62
C SER A 611 -10.32 17.41 25.03
N THR A 612 -10.95 16.54 25.83
CA THR A 612 -11.49 15.28 25.31
C THR A 612 -12.61 15.54 24.29
N PRO A 613 -12.44 15.13 23.01
CA PRO A 613 -13.46 15.34 21.99
C PRO A 613 -14.70 14.48 22.26
N GLY A 614 -15.83 14.87 21.67
CA GLY A 614 -16.99 13.97 21.55
C GLY A 614 -16.75 12.87 20.51
N ASN A 615 -17.74 12.00 20.32
CA ASN A 615 -17.66 10.96 19.29
C ASN A 615 -17.47 11.57 17.90
N TYR A 616 -16.49 11.07 17.15
CA TYR A 616 -16.22 11.51 15.79
C TYR A 616 -17.14 10.80 14.79
N THR A 617 -18.24 11.46 14.42
CA THR A 617 -19.24 10.98 13.44
C THR A 617 -19.31 11.91 12.23
N PRO A 618 -18.31 11.86 11.32
CA PRO A 618 -18.26 12.74 10.16
C PRO A 618 -19.40 12.46 9.17
N ALA A 619 -19.92 13.52 8.55
CA ALA A 619 -20.83 13.44 7.40
C ALA A 619 -20.04 13.33 6.09
N PHE A 620 -20.70 12.85 5.03
CA PHE A 620 -20.13 12.88 3.68
C PHE A 620 -19.76 14.30 3.25
N LYS A 621 -18.59 14.44 2.65
CA LYS A 621 -18.09 15.75 2.19
C LYS A 621 -18.67 16.16 0.84
N ILE A 622 -19.02 15.18 0.01
CA ILE A 622 -19.72 15.40 -1.26
C ILE A 622 -20.93 14.46 -1.35
N ALA A 623 -21.60 14.43 -2.50
CA ALA A 623 -22.79 13.60 -2.68
C ALA A 623 -22.44 12.12 -2.48
N GLU A 624 -23.16 11.46 -1.58
CA GLU A 624 -23.02 10.03 -1.30
C GLU A 624 -23.24 9.22 -2.58
N LEU A 625 -22.40 8.20 -2.78
CA LEU A 625 -22.67 7.17 -3.77
C LEU A 625 -23.88 6.37 -3.27
N SER A 626 -25.03 6.52 -3.94
CA SER A 626 -26.16 5.67 -3.64
C SER A 626 -25.75 4.23 -3.94
N ALA A 627 -25.49 3.43 -2.90
CA ALA A 627 -25.42 1.99 -2.99
C ALA A 627 -26.84 1.48 -3.29
N ALA A 628 -27.31 1.74 -4.50
CA ALA A 628 -28.52 1.12 -5.00
C ALA A 628 -28.21 -0.36 -5.09
N SER A 629 -28.67 -1.11 -4.08
CA SER A 629 -28.70 -2.56 -4.09
C SER A 629 -29.04 -3.04 -5.50
N SER A 630 -28.15 -3.80 -6.10
CA SER A 630 -28.26 -4.35 -7.46
C SER A 630 -29.52 -5.21 -7.69
N ALA A 631 -30.36 -5.40 -6.67
CA ALA A 631 -31.72 -5.93 -6.78
C ALA A 631 -32.70 -5.03 -7.59
N GLY A 632 -32.42 -3.73 -7.73
CA GLY A 632 -33.30 -2.78 -8.41
C GLY A 632 -33.07 -2.62 -9.92
N ILE A 633 -31.81 -2.70 -10.37
CA ILE A 633 -31.45 -2.41 -11.77
C ILE A 633 -31.70 -3.62 -12.68
N ALA A 634 -31.57 -4.85 -12.15
CA ALA A 634 -31.95 -6.07 -12.86
C ALA A 634 -33.47 -6.14 -13.15
N LYS A 635 -34.31 -5.47 -12.35
CA LYS A 635 -35.76 -5.43 -12.57
C LYS A 635 -36.20 -4.36 -13.55
N MET A 636 -35.37 -3.40 -13.95
CA MET A 636 -35.79 -2.39 -14.93
C MET A 636 -35.45 -2.81 -16.37
N GLY A 637 -34.36 -3.57 -16.57
CA GLY A 637 -33.99 -4.15 -17.87
C GLY A 637 -34.95 -5.24 -18.37
N ILE A 638 -35.61 -5.97 -17.47
CA ILE A 638 -36.53 -7.05 -17.83
C ILE A 638 -37.92 -6.53 -18.25
N TYR A 639 -38.36 -5.36 -17.78
CA TYR A 639 -39.67 -4.80 -18.17
C TYR A 639 -39.61 -4.00 -19.48
N VAL A 640 -38.45 -3.44 -19.86
CA VAL A 640 -38.31 -2.71 -21.14
C VAL A 640 -38.15 -3.68 -22.33
N ALA A 641 -37.52 -4.84 -22.14
CA ALA A 641 -37.46 -5.89 -23.17
C ALA A 641 -38.79 -6.64 -23.38
N ALA A 642 -39.64 -6.74 -22.35
CA ALA A 642 -40.95 -7.38 -22.44
C ALA A 642 -42.01 -6.52 -23.18
N LEU A 643 -41.86 -5.19 -23.16
CA LEU A 643 -42.79 -4.26 -23.83
C LEU A 643 -42.48 -4.04 -25.32
N THR A 644 -41.25 -4.29 -25.78
CA THR A 644 -40.89 -4.20 -27.20
C THR A 644 -41.13 -5.50 -27.98
N ALA A 645 -41.19 -6.65 -27.31
CA ALA A 645 -41.53 -7.93 -27.94
C ALA A 645 -43.04 -8.16 -28.15
N SER A 646 -43.90 -7.36 -27.50
CA SER A 646 -45.37 -7.51 -27.57
C SER A 646 -46.05 -6.62 -28.64
N PHE A 647 -45.28 -5.86 -29.43
CA PHE A 647 -45.80 -5.02 -30.53
C PHE A 647 -45.45 -5.53 -31.94
N ILE A 648 -44.83 -6.71 -32.08
CA ILE A 648 -44.48 -7.32 -33.38
C ILE A 648 -45.29 -8.61 -33.68
N VAL A 649 -46.36 -8.90 -32.94
CA VAL A 649 -47.26 -10.05 -33.21
C VAL A 649 -48.73 -9.64 -33.49
N MET A 650 -49.01 -8.37 -33.76
CA MET A 650 -50.29 -7.95 -34.33
C MET A 650 -50.06 -7.06 -35.55
N LEU A 651 -49.62 -7.68 -36.65
CA LEU A 651 -49.87 -7.28 -38.03
C LEU A 651 -49.33 -8.40 -38.94
N ALA A 652 -50.08 -9.50 -38.97
CA ALA A 652 -50.18 -10.43 -40.09
C ALA A 652 -51.68 -10.62 -40.37
#